data_AF-A0AAE3KIK5-F1
#
_entry.id   AF-A0AAE3KIK5-F1
#
_cell.length_a   1.000
_cell.length_b   1.000
_cell.length_c   1.000
_cell.angle_alpha   90.00
_cell.angle_beta   90.00
_cell.angle_gamma   90.00
#
_symmetry.space_group_name_H-M   'P 1'
#
loop_
_entity.id
_entity.type
_entity.pdbx_description
1 polymer ?
#
loop_
_entity_poly.entity_id
_entity_poly.type
_entity_poly.pdbx_seq_one_letter_code
_entity_poly.pdbx_strand_id
1 'polypeptide(L)'
;MRTPPRPPPQPHQHSWPGLRWLGRLPAWFRLTLLSLAVLACGVIASRPLHAFPDQPLTGDVAAAQRTVTNLTHPRPDGDPLADLPADFTAVTKVTPQVVRAPDGTLRATHPGGGCSGPDGDTRWDYGVGCRAHDLGYDLLRYAQHKGQPLGPEARRQLDHQLSVDMHAQCEINPLDSGRWCHVVASAYTFGMDFNSWRQRWGPPSYEPVLSWASGLVAIILLLLARLSSRPLAPAARQRPGDVDTPAAPATDPALDPAAEPSRYPAFLLLASLAVVVLGQSALSVAHWLDAGPTWLWVLAWGSQAVPVFFFAAGQVNLADWRRWTALAAGARLRHSAPRYLAHRVAGLLRPALAFVLAWLLLPVPLDLLDAPTDRLRELGRLLAQPLWVLGMYLVLVVATPVLARLHQRARLGTSAALTAGVLAADAVKLVTGWSAAGYLGVLLAALLLHQLGFHTATEHTRRPSRRLLAGVAALSLVVLVALLSLPGFPRDTTGLPGEANTGPHPPTACLLLLGVAQVCLVLAVRGRLVGWLGRHRPWQLITLVRAVPMTSYLAYLIGLTLVLGLFGVLGDGGQPGRLLWLAALTLLALPLLVALRDFERHQHGLRQAGGPGHHLTAAGRGDRHGQLAIVLGAFYGTLGVLGFVVTGFAGSATLVVLPVDPLQNIIHVLLGWYLVHVAHAGARHPRLVWLLTAFACLPPLLAFDPAEAVAPAVVLLHGGTIAVALTAVLVSSRGRAPRALTRPGPPIRTR
;
A
#
# COMPACT_ATOMS: atom_id res chain seq x y z
N MET A 1 -49.12 -22.89 -33.04
CA MET A 1 -47.65 -22.87 -33.12
C MET A 1 -47.17 -21.51 -32.64
N ARG A 2 -46.71 -21.39 -31.39
CA ARG A 2 -46.10 -20.17 -30.85
C ARG A 2 -44.59 -20.30 -31.02
N THR A 3 -44.00 -19.36 -31.75
CA THR A 3 -42.55 -19.25 -31.96
C THR A 3 -41.84 -19.10 -30.61
N PRO A 4 -40.69 -19.77 -30.40
CA PRO A 4 -39.91 -19.59 -29.18
C PRO A 4 -39.35 -18.16 -29.13
N PRO A 5 -39.25 -17.55 -27.93
CA PRO A 5 -38.70 -16.21 -27.78
C PRO A 5 -37.23 -16.20 -28.22
N ARG A 6 -36.85 -15.18 -29.01
CA ARG A 6 -35.46 -14.95 -29.41
C ARG A 6 -34.58 -14.80 -28.16
N PRO A 7 -33.38 -15.40 -28.13
CA PRO A 7 -32.44 -15.18 -27.05
C PRO A 7 -32.09 -13.69 -26.96
N PRO A 8 -31.89 -13.14 -25.75
CA PRO A 8 -31.52 -11.74 -25.60
C PRO A 8 -30.21 -11.44 -26.35
N PRO A 9 -30.07 -10.27 -26.97
CA PRO A 9 -28.84 -9.88 -27.65
C PRO A 9 -27.68 -9.93 -26.67
N GLN A 10 -26.59 -10.60 -27.05
CA GLN A 10 -25.37 -10.59 -26.25
C GLN A 10 -24.89 -9.14 -26.08
N PRO A 11 -24.47 -8.72 -24.88
CA PRO A 11 -23.98 -7.37 -24.67
C PRO A 11 -22.71 -7.18 -25.52
N HIS A 12 -22.81 -6.36 -26.57
CA HIS A 12 -21.66 -5.93 -27.35
C HIS A 12 -20.66 -5.26 -26.40
N GLN A 13 -19.52 -5.93 -26.20
CA GLN A 13 -18.40 -5.41 -25.43
C GLN A 13 -17.81 -4.18 -26.13
N HIS A 14 -18.33 -2.99 -25.82
CA HIS A 14 -17.68 -1.73 -26.15
C HIS A 14 -16.41 -1.58 -25.31
N SER A 15 -15.35 -2.25 -25.74
CA SER A 15 -13.97 -1.95 -25.33
C SER A 15 -13.38 -0.96 -26.33
N TRP A 16 -12.83 0.15 -25.81
CA TRP A 16 -12.20 1.22 -26.59
C TRP A 16 -11.11 0.65 -27.53
N PRO A 17 -11.03 1.10 -28.80
CA PRO A 17 -10.07 0.57 -29.77
C PRO A 17 -8.59 0.76 -29.36
N GLY A 18 -8.27 1.80 -28.57
CA GLY A 18 -6.91 2.08 -28.11
C GLY A 18 -6.33 1.02 -27.15
N LEU A 19 -7.12 0.49 -26.22
CA LEU A 19 -6.65 -0.55 -25.28
C LEU A 19 -6.55 -1.94 -25.93
N ARG A 20 -7.31 -2.20 -27.00
CA ARG A 20 -7.18 -3.42 -27.80
C ARG A 20 -5.80 -3.51 -28.45
N TRP A 21 -5.17 -2.38 -28.76
CA TRP A 21 -3.83 -2.32 -29.33
C TRP A 21 -2.78 -2.83 -28.33
N LEU A 22 -2.85 -2.42 -27.07
CA LEU A 22 -1.99 -2.96 -26.00
C LEU A 22 -2.18 -4.46 -25.79
N GLY A 23 -3.41 -4.96 -25.90
CA GLY A 23 -3.71 -6.40 -25.84
C GLY A 23 -3.14 -7.20 -27.02
N ARG A 24 -2.94 -6.56 -28.18
CA ARG A 24 -2.34 -7.11 -29.40
C ARG A 24 -0.81 -7.08 -29.38
N LEU A 25 -0.19 -6.32 -28.48
CA LEU A 25 1.26 -6.31 -28.35
C LEU A 25 1.78 -7.69 -27.95
N PRO A 26 2.96 -8.10 -28.48
CA PRO A 26 3.61 -9.33 -28.06
C PRO A 26 3.74 -9.39 -26.54
N ALA A 27 3.64 -10.60 -25.97
CA ALA A 27 3.75 -10.79 -24.52
C ALA A 27 5.07 -10.25 -23.97
N TRP A 28 6.17 -10.39 -24.72
CA TRP A 28 7.48 -9.84 -24.35
C TRP A 28 7.45 -8.31 -24.24
N PHE A 29 6.80 -7.60 -25.16
CA PHE A 29 6.75 -6.14 -25.14
C PHE A 29 5.93 -5.61 -23.96
N ARG A 30 4.78 -6.24 -23.67
CA ARG A 30 3.98 -5.94 -22.47
C ARG A 30 4.75 -6.20 -21.19
N LEU A 31 5.56 -7.26 -21.18
CA LEU A 31 6.42 -7.62 -20.05
C LEU A 31 7.53 -6.61 -19.84
N THR A 32 8.16 -6.13 -20.91
CA THR A 32 9.18 -5.07 -20.84
C THR A 32 8.58 -3.78 -20.32
N LEU A 33 7.43 -3.34 -20.84
CA LEU A 33 6.74 -2.15 -20.34
C LEU A 33 6.37 -2.27 -18.86
N LEU A 34 5.83 -3.42 -18.45
CA LEU A 34 5.50 -3.67 -17.04
C LEU A 34 6.74 -3.68 -16.16
N SER A 35 7.85 -4.27 -16.63
CA SER A 35 9.11 -4.34 -15.89
C SER A 35 9.76 -2.97 -15.76
N LEU A 36 9.71 -2.14 -16.81
CA LEU A 36 10.16 -0.75 -16.78
C LEU A 36 9.30 0.09 -15.84
N ALA A 37 7.98 -0.07 -15.88
CA ALA A 37 7.07 0.60 -14.95
C ALA A 37 7.33 0.18 -13.49
N VAL A 38 7.58 -1.11 -13.25
CA VAL A 38 7.97 -1.63 -11.93
C VAL A 38 9.31 -1.08 -11.47
N LEU A 39 10.30 -1.04 -12.35
CA LEU A 39 11.62 -0.51 -12.05
C LEU A 39 11.51 0.97 -11.68
N ALA A 40 10.76 1.74 -12.46
CA ALA A 40 10.43 3.12 -12.14
C ALA A 40 9.74 3.21 -10.77
N CYS A 41 8.63 2.47 -10.55
CA CYS A 41 7.94 2.37 -9.26
C CYS A 41 8.89 2.10 -8.09
N GLY A 42 9.78 1.12 -8.24
CA GLY A 42 10.76 0.75 -7.22
C GLY A 42 11.72 1.90 -6.92
N VAL A 43 12.31 2.51 -7.96
CA VAL A 43 13.21 3.66 -7.83
C VAL A 43 12.52 4.87 -7.19
N ILE A 44 11.20 5.05 -7.39
CA ILE A 44 10.45 6.15 -6.78
C ILE A 44 10.11 5.86 -5.32
N ALA A 45 9.63 4.65 -5.05
CA ALA A 45 9.31 4.15 -3.72
C ALA A 45 10.52 4.19 -2.77
N SER A 46 11.72 4.14 -3.36
CA SER A 46 13.05 4.23 -2.77
C SER A 46 13.45 5.57 -2.22
N ARG A 47 12.85 6.65 -2.71
CA ARG A 47 13.43 7.98 -2.53
C ARG A 47 13.22 8.44 -1.08
N PRO A 48 14.29 8.63 -0.29
CA PRO A 48 14.17 9.11 1.07
C PRO A 48 13.51 10.49 1.11
N LEU A 49 12.66 10.70 2.10
CA LEU A 49 12.11 12.01 2.43
C LEU A 49 13.09 12.74 3.34
N HIS A 50 13.72 13.78 2.81
CA HIS A 50 14.50 14.73 3.59
C HIS A 50 13.64 15.95 3.90
N ALA A 51 13.59 16.36 5.17
CA ALA A 51 13.04 17.65 5.57
C ALA A 51 14.19 18.66 5.57
N PHE A 52 14.04 19.74 4.82
CA PHE A 52 14.95 20.87 4.85
C PHE A 52 14.21 22.01 5.56
N PRO A 53 14.51 22.29 6.84
CA PRO A 53 13.84 23.36 7.56
C PRO A 53 14.13 24.71 6.90
N ASP A 54 13.12 25.57 6.74
CA ASP A 54 13.28 26.96 6.26
C ASP A 54 13.92 27.90 7.29
N GLN A 55 14.59 27.35 8.31
CA GLN A 55 15.25 28.12 9.35
C GLN A 55 16.65 28.53 8.86
N PRO A 56 17.12 29.75 9.18
CA PRO A 56 18.49 30.15 8.88
C PRO A 56 19.48 29.17 9.54
N LEU A 57 20.49 28.74 8.78
CA LEU A 57 21.55 27.87 9.30
C LEU A 57 22.32 28.61 10.41
N THR A 58 22.61 27.95 11.52
CA THR A 58 23.30 28.56 12.67
C THR A 58 24.59 27.85 13.06
N GLY A 59 25.51 28.60 13.67
CA GLY A 59 26.75 28.09 14.26
C GLY A 59 27.58 27.22 13.30
N ASP A 60 27.92 26.02 13.78
CA ASP A 60 28.77 25.07 13.06
C ASP A 60 28.18 24.62 11.71
N VAL A 61 26.85 24.57 11.58
CA VAL A 61 26.20 24.15 10.34
C VAL A 61 26.35 25.23 9.26
N ALA A 62 26.28 26.50 9.64
CA ALA A 62 26.58 27.61 8.72
C ALA A 62 28.06 27.58 8.27
N ALA A 63 28.98 27.17 9.16
CA ALA A 63 30.39 26.97 8.83
C ALA A 63 30.59 25.79 7.88
N ALA A 64 29.86 24.68 8.07
CA ALA A 64 29.84 23.55 7.14
C ALA A 64 29.38 23.97 5.74
N GLN A 65 28.34 24.80 5.62
CA GLN A 65 27.88 25.33 4.33
C GLN A 65 28.94 26.19 3.63
N ARG A 66 29.66 27.05 4.38
CA ARG A 66 30.79 27.83 3.81
C ARG A 66 31.94 26.93 3.36
N THR A 67 32.24 25.89 4.15
CA THR A 67 33.24 24.89 3.78
C THR A 67 32.86 24.18 2.48
N VAL A 68 31.59 23.79 2.32
CA VAL A 68 31.08 23.23 1.05
C VAL A 68 31.28 24.21 -0.11
N THR A 69 30.97 25.50 0.08
CA THR A 69 31.22 26.52 -0.95
C THR A 69 32.69 26.63 -1.33
N ASN A 70 33.61 26.54 -0.35
CA ASN A 70 35.05 26.56 -0.61
C ASN A 70 35.51 25.30 -1.38
N LEU A 71 34.95 24.13 -1.07
CA LEU A 71 35.23 22.87 -1.79
C LEU A 71 34.76 22.93 -3.25
N THR A 72 33.67 23.64 -3.54
CA THR A 72 33.09 23.75 -4.89
C THR A 72 33.65 24.92 -5.70
N HIS A 73 34.55 25.72 -5.11
CA HIS A 73 35.23 26.84 -5.78
C HIS A 73 36.74 26.79 -5.49
N PRO A 74 37.44 25.74 -5.95
CA PRO A 74 38.85 25.50 -5.67
C PRO A 74 39.75 26.63 -6.22
N ARG A 75 40.80 26.98 -5.47
CA ARG A 75 41.76 28.04 -5.84
C ARG A 75 43.21 27.57 -5.64
N PRO A 76 44.19 28.11 -6.39
CA PRO A 76 45.60 27.80 -6.19
C PRO A 76 46.18 28.38 -4.89
N ASP A 77 45.55 29.44 -4.38
CA ASP A 77 45.84 30.19 -3.17
C ASP A 77 44.62 30.27 -2.25
N GLY A 78 44.84 30.04 -0.94
CA GLY A 78 43.79 30.00 0.09
C GLY A 78 43.68 28.63 0.78
N ASP A 79 43.24 28.64 2.04
CA ASP A 79 43.03 27.42 2.82
C ASP A 79 41.60 26.88 2.60
N PRO A 80 41.42 25.73 1.92
CA PRO A 80 40.09 25.15 1.70
C PRO A 80 39.40 24.68 3.00
N LEU A 81 40.14 24.60 4.12
CA LEU A 81 39.63 24.21 5.45
C LEU A 81 39.41 25.41 6.38
N ALA A 82 39.56 26.66 5.92
CA ALA A 82 39.47 27.84 6.78
C ALA A 82 38.15 27.95 7.57
N ASP A 83 37.04 27.48 6.98
CA ASP A 83 35.70 27.50 7.56
C ASP A 83 35.28 26.15 8.19
N LEU A 84 36.19 25.16 8.27
CA LEU A 84 35.85 23.82 8.76
C LEU A 84 35.33 23.91 10.21
N PRO A 85 34.16 23.31 10.52
CA PRO A 85 33.65 23.29 11.89
C PRO A 85 34.66 22.66 12.87
N ALA A 86 34.87 23.31 14.02
CA ALA A 86 35.89 22.90 14.98
C ALA A 86 35.65 21.48 15.56
N ASP A 87 34.38 21.06 15.66
CA ASP A 87 33.99 19.73 16.14
C ASP A 87 33.83 18.70 15.01
N PHE A 88 34.08 19.07 13.74
CA PHE A 88 33.87 18.19 12.58
C PHE A 88 34.54 16.82 12.78
N THR A 89 35.85 16.81 13.04
CA THR A 89 36.64 15.59 13.25
C THR A 89 36.14 14.77 14.44
N ALA A 90 35.67 15.42 15.50
CA ALA A 90 35.14 14.73 16.67
C ALA A 90 33.82 14.01 16.36
N VAL A 91 32.99 14.61 15.50
CA VAL A 91 31.67 14.09 15.09
C VAL A 91 31.81 13.03 13.98
N THR A 92 32.53 13.32 12.90
CA THR A 92 32.62 12.45 11.70
C THR A 92 33.71 11.39 11.80
N LYS A 93 34.67 11.56 12.72
CA LYS A 93 35.91 10.76 12.81
C LYS A 93 36.81 10.87 11.57
N VAL A 94 36.56 11.83 10.68
CA VAL A 94 37.37 12.12 9.51
C VAL A 94 38.32 13.27 9.81
N THR A 95 39.61 13.10 9.56
CA THR A 95 40.61 14.17 9.61
C THR A 95 40.94 14.60 8.18
N PRO A 96 40.47 15.77 7.71
CA PRO A 96 40.71 16.22 6.35
C PRO A 96 42.17 16.52 6.07
N GLN A 97 42.59 16.43 4.81
CA GLN A 97 43.93 16.81 4.35
C GLN A 97 43.85 17.76 3.16
N VAL A 98 44.77 18.73 3.11
CA VAL A 98 44.92 19.62 1.96
C VAL A 98 45.97 19.05 1.00
N VAL A 99 45.58 18.85 -0.25
CA VAL A 99 46.41 18.29 -1.32
C VAL A 99 46.38 19.22 -2.52
N ARG A 100 47.51 19.36 -3.24
CA ARG A 100 47.55 20.08 -4.51
C ARG A 100 47.10 19.16 -5.63
N ALA A 101 46.04 19.54 -6.33
CA ALA A 101 45.50 18.81 -7.47
C ALA A 101 46.35 19.02 -8.75
N PRO A 102 46.23 18.14 -9.76
CA PRO A 102 46.96 18.26 -11.03
C PRO A 102 46.70 19.57 -11.80
N ASP A 103 45.53 20.19 -11.59
CA ASP A 103 45.17 21.50 -12.13
C ASP A 103 45.85 22.69 -11.40
N GLY A 104 46.68 22.41 -10.40
CA GLY A 104 47.40 23.39 -9.59
C GLY A 104 46.62 23.95 -8.40
N THR A 105 45.34 23.62 -8.24
CA THR A 105 44.49 24.09 -7.13
C THR A 105 44.78 23.35 -5.82
N LEU A 106 44.46 23.97 -4.68
CA LEU A 106 44.47 23.32 -3.38
C LEU A 106 43.09 22.74 -3.08
N ARG A 107 43.06 21.45 -2.72
CA ARG A 107 41.83 20.69 -2.42
C ARG A 107 41.88 20.14 -1.01
N ALA A 108 40.81 20.33 -0.25
CA ALA A 108 40.60 19.57 0.96
C ALA A 108 39.97 18.22 0.63
N THR A 109 40.50 17.14 1.20
CA THR A 109 40.18 15.76 0.82
C THR A 109 39.96 14.89 2.05
N HIS A 110 39.11 13.87 1.93
CA HIS A 110 39.00 12.77 2.89
C HIS A 110 40.09 11.73 2.53
N PRO A 111 41.13 11.53 3.38
CA PRO A 111 42.26 10.67 3.04
C PRO A 111 41.91 9.19 2.81
N GLY A 112 40.90 8.67 3.52
CA GLY A 112 40.35 7.32 3.35
C GLY A 112 39.24 7.20 2.30
N GLY A 113 38.90 8.30 1.61
CA GLY A 113 37.89 8.33 0.55
C GLY A 113 38.43 7.79 -0.78
N GLY A 114 37.55 7.62 -1.77
CA GLY A 114 37.90 7.06 -3.07
C GLY A 114 36.76 7.12 -4.08
N CYS A 115 37.07 6.78 -5.34
CA CYS A 115 36.06 6.85 -6.39
C CYS A 115 35.06 5.69 -6.30
N SER A 116 33.83 5.99 -5.88
CA SER A 116 32.72 5.04 -5.78
C SER A 116 32.08 4.78 -7.16
N GLY A 117 32.71 3.96 -8.00
CA GLY A 117 32.22 3.60 -9.33
C GLY A 117 32.57 2.15 -9.73
N PRO A 118 32.03 1.64 -10.86
CA PRO A 118 32.22 0.25 -11.28
C PRO A 118 33.68 -0.15 -11.50
N ASP A 119 34.56 0.81 -11.79
CA ASP A 119 36.00 0.61 -11.97
C ASP A 119 36.83 1.13 -10.78
N GLY A 120 36.20 1.58 -9.70
CA GLY A 120 36.89 2.13 -8.52
C GLY A 120 37.77 3.34 -8.87
N ASP A 121 38.97 3.37 -8.29
CA ASP A 121 40.02 4.32 -8.68
C ASP A 121 40.47 4.02 -10.11
N THR A 122 40.09 4.93 -11.02
CA THR A 122 40.33 4.75 -12.45
C THR A 122 41.81 4.98 -12.79
N ARG A 123 42.26 4.39 -13.90
CA ARG A 123 43.63 4.59 -14.40
C ARG A 123 43.98 6.06 -14.68
N TRP A 124 43.00 6.94 -14.86
CA TRP A 124 43.18 8.36 -15.18
C TRP A 124 43.34 9.26 -13.94
N ASP A 125 43.41 8.67 -12.74
CA ASP A 125 43.65 9.37 -11.47
C ASP A 125 42.61 10.46 -11.14
N TYR A 126 41.34 10.06 -11.06
CA TYR A 126 40.28 10.93 -10.52
C TYR A 126 40.35 11.11 -8.99
N GLY A 127 41.35 10.51 -8.33
CA GLY A 127 41.34 10.28 -6.90
C GLY A 127 41.28 11.54 -6.04
N VAL A 128 41.94 12.63 -6.45
CA VAL A 128 41.88 13.90 -5.70
C VAL A 128 40.47 14.50 -5.73
N GLY A 129 39.82 14.52 -6.89
CA GLY A 129 38.45 14.98 -7.04
C GLY A 129 37.47 14.13 -6.24
N CYS A 130 37.58 12.80 -6.35
CA CYS A 130 36.73 11.87 -5.59
C CYS A 130 36.89 12.03 -4.07
N ARG A 131 38.12 12.16 -3.56
CA ARG A 131 38.34 12.37 -2.11
C ARG A 131 37.87 13.75 -1.63
N ALA A 132 37.91 14.77 -2.48
CA ALA A 132 37.34 16.09 -2.16
C ALA A 132 35.81 16.03 -2.11
N HIS A 133 35.20 15.30 -3.05
CA HIS A 133 33.76 15.03 -3.08
C HIS A 133 33.28 14.26 -1.85
N ASP A 134 34.00 13.21 -1.45
CA ASP A 134 33.72 12.43 -0.23
C ASP A 134 33.72 13.32 1.03
N LEU A 135 34.69 14.23 1.15
CA LEU A 135 34.73 15.20 2.26
C LEU A 135 33.52 16.14 2.24
N GLY A 136 33.10 16.59 1.06
CA GLY A 136 31.86 17.35 0.91
C GLY A 136 30.63 16.58 1.37
N TYR A 137 30.57 15.28 1.05
CA TYR A 137 29.51 14.38 1.50
C TYR A 137 29.54 14.17 3.03
N ASP A 138 30.72 14.13 3.65
CA ASP A 138 30.87 14.08 5.10
C ASP A 138 30.36 15.36 5.79
N LEU A 139 30.51 16.53 5.15
CA LEU A 139 29.91 17.79 5.64
C LEU A 139 28.37 17.78 5.56
N LEU A 140 27.79 17.17 4.51
CA LEU A 140 26.33 16.98 4.43
C LEU A 140 25.82 16.09 5.57
N ARG A 141 26.51 14.98 5.86
CA ARG A 141 26.18 14.08 6.97
C ARG A 141 26.37 14.74 8.33
N TYR A 142 27.43 15.53 8.49
CA TYR A 142 27.69 16.33 9.69
C TYR A 142 26.51 17.29 9.98
N ALA A 143 26.07 18.05 8.97
CA ALA A 143 24.95 18.98 9.12
C ALA A 143 23.64 18.26 9.49
N GLN A 144 23.38 17.09 8.89
CA GLN A 144 22.25 16.24 9.25
C GLN A 144 22.33 15.76 10.70
N HIS A 145 23.51 15.33 11.15
CA HIS A 145 23.74 14.87 12.53
C HIS A 145 23.48 15.98 13.55
N LYS A 146 23.79 17.24 13.19
CA LYS A 146 23.52 18.44 14.00
C LYS A 146 22.04 18.88 13.95
N GLY A 147 21.20 18.20 13.19
CA GLY A 147 19.75 18.45 13.10
C GLY A 147 19.34 19.55 12.12
N GLN A 148 20.27 20.11 11.34
CA GLN A 148 20.00 21.11 10.30
C GLN A 148 20.65 20.66 8.98
N PRO A 149 20.04 19.72 8.23
CA PRO A 149 20.60 19.25 6.97
C PRO A 149 20.72 20.42 5.97
N LEU A 150 21.86 20.49 5.27
CA LEU A 150 22.07 21.48 4.21
C LEU A 150 21.09 21.24 3.05
N GLY A 151 20.67 22.32 2.39
CA GLY A 151 19.69 22.24 1.30
C GLY A 151 20.20 21.46 0.07
N PRO A 152 19.30 21.06 -0.86
CA PRO A 152 19.61 20.34 -2.09
C PRO A 152 20.77 20.90 -2.92
N GLU A 153 20.94 22.22 -2.87
CA GLU A 153 21.93 22.93 -3.67
C GLU A 153 23.37 22.60 -3.25
N ALA A 154 23.62 22.37 -1.96
CA ALA A 154 24.94 22.00 -1.47
C ALA A 154 25.44 20.71 -2.14
N ARG A 155 24.57 19.70 -2.25
CA ARG A 155 24.89 18.44 -2.92
C ARG A 155 25.04 18.61 -4.43
N ARG A 156 24.16 19.39 -5.07
CA ARG A 156 24.26 19.69 -6.52
C ARG A 156 25.61 20.33 -6.88
N GLN A 157 26.08 21.27 -6.07
CA GLN A 157 27.37 21.94 -6.32
C GLN A 157 28.55 20.99 -6.14
N LEU A 158 28.52 20.13 -5.11
CA LEU A 158 29.56 19.11 -4.90
C LEU A 158 29.62 18.12 -6.06
N ASP A 159 28.47 17.61 -6.49
CA ASP A 159 28.35 16.68 -7.60
C ASP A 159 28.82 17.32 -8.92
N HIS A 160 28.39 18.55 -9.18
CA HIS A 160 28.83 19.32 -10.34
C HIS A 160 30.35 19.51 -10.35
N GLN A 161 30.95 19.89 -9.21
CA GLN A 161 32.39 20.10 -9.11
C GLN A 161 33.17 18.80 -9.39
N LEU A 162 32.71 17.65 -8.89
CA LEU A 162 33.36 16.37 -9.19
C LEU A 162 33.32 16.06 -10.70
N SER A 163 32.19 16.32 -11.35
CA SER A 163 32.06 16.15 -12.81
C SER A 163 33.07 17.03 -13.57
N VAL A 164 33.22 18.29 -13.14
CA VAL A 164 34.22 19.23 -13.69
C VAL A 164 35.63 18.70 -13.46
N ASP A 165 35.96 18.24 -12.26
CA ASP A 165 37.30 17.75 -11.90
C ASP A 165 37.68 16.50 -12.72
N MET A 166 36.76 15.54 -12.92
CA MET A 166 37.01 14.35 -13.73
C MET A 166 37.25 14.69 -15.20
N HIS A 167 36.46 15.62 -15.76
CA HIS A 167 36.62 16.04 -17.15
C HIS A 167 37.88 16.89 -17.35
N ALA A 168 38.24 17.74 -16.39
CA ALA A 168 39.50 18.50 -16.42
C ALA A 168 40.72 17.57 -16.36
N GLN A 169 40.66 16.51 -15.55
CA GLN A 169 41.73 15.50 -15.49
C GLN A 169 41.93 14.80 -16.84
N CYS A 170 40.86 14.59 -17.61
CA CYS A 170 40.97 14.03 -18.97
C CYS A 170 41.67 14.95 -19.96
N GLU A 171 41.62 16.27 -19.76
CA GLU A 171 42.37 17.24 -20.55
C GLU A 171 43.84 17.33 -20.11
N ILE A 172 44.10 17.22 -18.80
CA ILE A 172 45.44 17.33 -18.22
C ILE A 172 46.29 16.08 -18.47
N ASN A 173 45.72 14.90 -18.22
CA ASN A 173 46.43 13.63 -18.35
C ASN A 173 45.53 12.49 -18.87
N PRO A 174 45.25 12.45 -20.19
CA PRO A 174 44.40 11.43 -20.79
C PRO A 174 45.01 10.02 -20.89
N LEU A 175 46.30 9.83 -20.59
CA LEU A 175 47.04 8.58 -20.79
C LEU A 175 46.73 7.94 -22.17
N ASP A 176 46.95 8.71 -23.24
CA ASP A 176 46.71 8.36 -24.65
C ASP A 176 45.27 7.90 -24.99
N SER A 177 44.30 8.16 -24.11
CA SER A 177 42.93 7.66 -24.25
C SER A 177 41.86 8.68 -23.84
N GLY A 178 42.08 9.96 -24.22
CA GLY A 178 41.23 11.08 -23.81
C GLY A 178 39.74 10.88 -24.09
N ARG A 179 39.37 10.41 -25.29
CA ARG A 179 37.95 10.09 -25.60
C ARG A 179 37.36 9.08 -24.62
N TRP A 180 38.12 8.06 -24.23
CA TRP A 180 37.66 7.03 -23.31
C TRP A 180 37.61 7.54 -21.86
N CYS A 181 38.56 8.39 -21.48
CA CYS A 181 38.52 9.14 -20.22
C CYS A 181 37.22 9.95 -20.09
N HIS A 182 36.84 10.75 -21.10
CA HIS A 182 35.60 11.52 -21.05
C HIS A 182 34.35 10.64 -21.00
N VAL A 183 34.32 9.50 -21.71
CA VAL A 183 33.18 8.56 -21.62
C VAL A 183 33.04 8.00 -20.20
N VAL A 184 34.15 7.62 -19.57
CA VAL A 184 34.13 7.10 -18.19
C VAL A 184 33.74 8.21 -17.21
N ALA A 185 34.29 9.42 -17.34
CA ALA A 185 33.88 10.59 -16.55
C ALA A 185 32.38 10.87 -16.68
N SER A 186 31.82 10.88 -17.90
CA SER A 186 30.37 11.05 -18.11
C SER A 186 29.54 9.90 -17.54
N ALA A 187 30.05 8.67 -17.52
CA ALA A 187 29.38 7.54 -16.89
C ALA A 187 29.35 7.68 -15.35
N TYR A 188 30.45 8.14 -14.75
CA TYR A 188 30.52 8.46 -13.32
C TYR A 188 29.57 9.61 -12.98
N THR A 189 29.56 10.69 -13.76
CA THR A 189 28.65 11.82 -13.60
C THR A 189 27.19 11.38 -13.65
N PHE A 190 26.81 10.58 -14.66
CA PHE A 190 25.45 10.06 -14.76
C PHE A 190 25.06 9.18 -13.56
N GLY A 191 25.96 8.29 -13.11
CA GLY A 191 25.72 7.43 -11.95
C GLY A 191 25.51 8.22 -10.66
N MET A 192 26.36 9.22 -10.43
CA MET A 192 26.27 10.16 -9.30
C MET A 192 24.99 11.00 -9.37
N ASP A 193 24.71 11.67 -10.50
CA ASP A 193 23.52 12.51 -10.66
C ASP A 193 22.23 11.71 -10.49
N PHE A 194 22.17 10.49 -11.03
CA PHE A 194 21.03 9.60 -10.83
C PHE A 194 20.88 9.21 -9.36
N ASN A 195 21.98 8.91 -8.68
CA ASN A 195 21.99 8.58 -7.26
C ASN A 195 21.51 9.76 -6.39
N SER A 196 21.99 10.97 -6.69
CA SER A 196 21.64 12.20 -5.99
C SER A 196 20.20 12.63 -6.27
N TRP A 197 19.74 12.56 -7.52
CA TRP A 197 18.33 12.78 -7.88
C TRP A 197 17.41 11.81 -7.12
N ARG A 198 17.76 10.51 -7.08
CA ARG A 198 17.00 9.50 -6.34
C ARG A 198 16.90 9.89 -4.86
N GLN A 199 18.01 10.28 -4.24
CA GLN A 199 18.06 10.70 -2.83
C GLN A 199 17.50 12.13 -2.58
N ARG A 200 16.80 12.72 -3.54
CA ARG A 200 16.25 14.10 -3.48
C ARG A 200 17.31 15.14 -3.14
N TRP A 201 18.54 14.92 -3.58
CA TRP A 201 19.69 15.78 -3.31
C TRP A 201 19.97 16.02 -1.82
N GLY A 202 19.46 15.15 -0.93
CA GLY A 202 19.75 15.21 0.50
C GLY A 202 21.11 14.61 0.86
N PRO A 203 21.46 14.54 2.15
CA PRO A 203 22.69 13.88 2.58
C PRO A 203 22.76 12.41 2.14
N PRO A 204 23.94 11.91 1.78
CA PRO A 204 24.12 10.55 1.30
C PRO A 204 23.96 9.51 2.43
N SER A 205 22.99 8.61 2.30
CA SER A 205 22.72 7.50 3.22
C SER A 205 23.26 6.16 2.72
N TYR A 206 23.55 5.23 3.64
CA TYR A 206 23.86 3.83 3.30
C TYR A 206 22.65 3.17 2.65
N GLU A 207 22.89 2.37 1.60
CA GLU A 207 21.84 1.65 0.91
C GLU A 207 22.16 0.17 0.73
N PRO A 208 21.25 -0.74 1.15
CA PRO A 208 21.42 -2.16 0.95
C PRO A 208 21.10 -2.52 -0.51
N VAL A 209 22.01 -2.22 -1.45
CA VAL A 209 21.85 -2.45 -2.90
C VAL A 209 21.36 -3.86 -3.21
N LEU A 210 21.80 -4.86 -2.45
CA LEU A 210 21.37 -6.24 -2.60
C LEU A 210 19.88 -6.45 -2.24
N SER A 211 19.37 -5.76 -1.21
CA SER A 211 17.95 -5.76 -0.88
C SER A 211 17.12 -5.14 -2.01
N TRP A 212 17.57 -4.02 -2.56
CA TRP A 212 16.93 -3.35 -3.70
C TRP A 212 16.85 -4.23 -4.94
N ALA A 213 18.00 -4.78 -5.35
CA ALA A 213 18.09 -5.65 -6.51
C ALA A 213 17.23 -6.90 -6.35
N SER A 214 17.28 -7.56 -5.19
CA SER A 214 16.46 -8.73 -4.90
C SER A 214 14.96 -8.38 -4.85
N GLY A 215 14.59 -7.21 -4.32
CA GLY A 215 13.21 -6.71 -4.30
C GLY A 215 12.64 -6.49 -5.69
N LEU A 216 13.39 -5.83 -6.57
CA LEU A 216 12.99 -5.63 -7.97
C LEU A 216 12.82 -6.96 -8.72
N VAL A 217 13.77 -7.88 -8.54
CA VAL A 217 13.67 -9.24 -9.12
C VAL A 217 12.43 -9.96 -8.59
N ALA A 218 12.12 -9.83 -7.29
CA ALA A 218 10.95 -10.48 -6.69
C ALA A 218 9.65 -9.98 -7.32
N ILE A 219 9.53 -8.66 -7.51
CA ILE A 219 8.36 -8.05 -8.15
C ILE A 219 8.22 -8.58 -9.59
N ILE A 220 9.31 -8.56 -10.37
CA ILE A 220 9.31 -9.03 -11.76
C ILE A 220 8.88 -10.50 -11.84
N LEU A 221 9.44 -11.37 -10.98
CA LEU A 221 9.11 -12.79 -10.95
C LEU A 221 7.64 -13.05 -10.58
N LEU A 222 7.11 -12.34 -9.58
CA LEU A 222 5.70 -12.45 -9.16
C LEU A 222 4.73 -12.02 -10.28
N LEU A 223 5.06 -10.97 -11.03
CA LEU A 223 4.26 -10.49 -12.16
C LEU A 223 4.35 -11.42 -13.37
N LEU A 224 5.54 -11.95 -13.69
CA LEU A 224 5.75 -12.94 -14.75
C LEU A 224 4.98 -14.24 -14.47
N ALA A 225 5.02 -14.72 -13.24
CA ALA A 225 4.30 -15.92 -12.82
C ALA A 225 2.78 -15.77 -13.06
N ARG A 226 2.24 -14.56 -12.95
CA ARG A 226 0.84 -14.27 -13.27
C ARG A 226 0.55 -14.33 -14.77
N LEU A 227 1.42 -13.81 -15.62
CA LEU A 227 1.18 -13.80 -17.08
C LEU A 227 1.27 -15.20 -17.71
N SER A 228 2.11 -16.07 -17.14
CA SER A 228 2.19 -17.49 -17.54
C SER A 228 0.98 -18.32 -17.13
N SER A 229 0.22 -17.85 -16.12
CA SER A 229 -0.98 -18.51 -15.59
C SER A 229 -2.21 -18.21 -16.44
N ARG A 230 -2.23 -18.63 -17.71
CA ARG A 230 -3.47 -18.61 -18.51
C ARG A 230 -4.49 -19.54 -17.84
N PRO A 231 -5.72 -19.07 -17.55
CA PRO A 231 -6.77 -19.98 -17.12
C PRO A 231 -6.90 -21.07 -18.18
N LEU A 232 -6.85 -22.34 -17.78
CA LEU A 232 -7.29 -23.40 -18.69
C LEU A 232 -8.71 -23.01 -19.11
N ALA A 233 -8.93 -22.83 -20.41
CA ALA A 233 -10.29 -22.89 -20.93
C ALA A 233 -10.88 -24.19 -20.36
N PRO A 234 -12.02 -24.15 -19.65
CA PRO A 234 -12.64 -25.37 -19.20
C PRO A 234 -12.90 -26.17 -20.46
N ALA A 235 -12.24 -27.32 -20.60
CA ALA A 235 -12.61 -28.29 -21.60
C ALA A 235 -14.01 -28.75 -21.21
N ALA A 236 -15.02 -28.04 -21.69
CA ALA A 236 -16.40 -28.46 -21.67
C ALA A 236 -16.54 -29.66 -22.61
N ARG A 237 -15.93 -30.80 -22.24
CA ARG A 237 -16.48 -32.09 -22.60
C ARG A 237 -17.58 -32.36 -21.59
N GLN A 238 -18.73 -31.71 -21.78
CA GLN A 238 -19.97 -32.37 -21.43
C GLN A 238 -19.96 -33.67 -22.24
N ARG A 239 -19.81 -34.81 -21.56
CA ARG A 239 -20.13 -36.09 -22.19
C ARG A 239 -21.64 -36.03 -22.48
N PRO A 240 -22.08 -36.23 -23.74
CA PRO A 240 -23.50 -36.42 -24.00
C PRO A 240 -23.91 -37.70 -23.28
N GLY A 241 -24.70 -37.59 -22.20
CA GLY A 241 -25.19 -38.77 -21.47
C GLY A 241 -25.48 -38.59 -19.98
N ASP A 242 -25.06 -37.49 -19.34
CA ASP A 242 -25.32 -37.27 -17.91
C ASP A 242 -26.46 -36.24 -17.72
N VAL A 243 -27.66 -36.60 -18.18
CA VAL A 243 -28.90 -35.89 -17.88
C VAL A 243 -29.84 -36.91 -17.25
N ASP A 244 -29.61 -37.19 -15.96
CA ASP A 244 -30.60 -37.71 -15.02
C ASP A 244 -30.05 -37.53 -13.59
N THR A 245 -29.84 -36.26 -13.19
CA THR A 245 -29.83 -35.91 -11.77
C THR A 245 -31.12 -35.17 -11.49
N PRO A 246 -32.01 -35.66 -10.59
CA PRO A 246 -33.23 -34.97 -10.25
C PRO A 246 -32.91 -33.54 -9.81
N ALA A 247 -33.64 -32.57 -10.35
CA ALA A 247 -33.56 -31.18 -9.92
C ALA A 247 -33.64 -31.12 -8.38
N ALA A 248 -32.59 -30.57 -7.76
CA ALA A 248 -32.58 -30.36 -6.32
C ALA A 248 -33.85 -29.60 -5.90
N PRO A 249 -34.48 -29.96 -4.77
CA PRO A 249 -35.71 -29.33 -4.31
C PRO A 249 -35.48 -27.82 -4.17
N ALA A 250 -36.54 -27.05 -4.46
CA ALA A 250 -36.54 -25.59 -4.48
C ALA A 250 -35.70 -25.00 -3.35
N THR A 251 -34.57 -24.38 -3.72
CA THR A 251 -33.70 -23.64 -2.81
C THR A 251 -34.51 -22.60 -2.06
N ASP A 252 -34.41 -22.61 -0.73
CA ASP A 252 -34.85 -21.51 0.13
C ASP A 252 -34.46 -20.16 -0.52
N PRO A 253 -35.37 -19.19 -0.70
CA PRO A 253 -35.03 -17.88 -1.28
C PRO A 253 -33.91 -17.15 -0.52
N ALA A 254 -33.61 -17.52 0.74
CA ALA A 254 -32.45 -17.05 1.48
C ALA A 254 -31.09 -17.62 0.98
N LEU A 255 -31.12 -18.68 0.16
CA LEU A 255 -29.98 -19.41 -0.40
C LEU A 255 -29.79 -19.19 -1.90
N ASP A 256 -30.57 -18.30 -2.53
CA ASP A 256 -30.44 -17.97 -3.95
C ASP A 256 -29.00 -17.48 -4.27
N PRO A 257 -28.23 -18.19 -5.11
CA PRO A 257 -26.90 -17.78 -5.53
C PRO A 257 -26.88 -16.49 -6.37
N ALA A 258 -28.03 -15.95 -6.79
CA ALA A 258 -28.15 -14.64 -7.44
C ALA A 258 -28.51 -13.49 -6.47
N ALA A 259 -28.75 -13.77 -5.18
CA ALA A 259 -29.12 -12.73 -4.22
C ALA A 259 -27.96 -11.74 -4.01
N GLU A 260 -28.14 -10.52 -4.54
CA GLU A 260 -27.30 -9.35 -4.26
C GLU A 260 -27.12 -9.17 -2.74
N PRO A 261 -25.94 -8.75 -2.27
CA PRO A 261 -25.78 -8.30 -0.89
C PRO A 261 -26.93 -7.35 -0.54
N SER A 262 -27.53 -7.50 0.63
CA SER A 262 -28.63 -6.64 1.06
C SER A 262 -28.31 -5.18 0.74
N ARG A 263 -29.20 -4.50 0.01
CA ARG A 263 -28.97 -3.14 -0.51
C ARG A 263 -28.56 -2.17 0.60
N TYR A 264 -29.11 -2.37 1.80
CA TYR A 264 -28.89 -1.55 2.98
C TYR A 264 -27.44 -1.53 3.48
N PRO A 265 -26.82 -2.64 3.93
CA PRO A 265 -25.43 -2.61 4.37
C PRO A 265 -24.45 -2.26 3.24
N ALA A 266 -24.75 -2.59 1.98
CA ALA A 266 -23.96 -2.16 0.84
C ALA A 266 -23.96 -0.62 0.67
N PHE A 267 -25.11 0.02 0.83
CA PHE A 267 -25.21 1.48 0.86
C PHE A 267 -24.45 2.08 2.04
N LEU A 268 -24.56 1.50 3.25
CA LEU A 268 -23.88 2.03 4.43
C LEU A 268 -22.35 2.01 4.27
N LEU A 269 -21.78 0.95 3.69
CA LEU A 269 -20.35 0.89 3.39
C LEU A 269 -19.91 2.03 2.47
N LEU A 270 -20.66 2.29 1.40
CA LEU A 270 -20.35 3.36 0.46
C LEU A 270 -20.54 4.76 1.08
N ALA A 271 -21.66 4.98 1.76
CA ALA A 271 -22.03 6.26 2.33
C ALA A 271 -21.08 6.66 3.47
N SER A 272 -20.72 5.73 4.35
CA SER A 272 -19.75 5.99 5.44
C SER A 272 -18.36 6.33 4.89
N LEU A 273 -17.89 5.61 3.87
CA LEU A 273 -16.63 5.92 3.21
C LEU A 273 -16.66 7.30 2.56
N ALA A 274 -17.75 7.65 1.87
CA ALA A 274 -17.92 8.97 1.27
C ALA A 274 -17.91 10.10 2.31
N VAL A 275 -18.60 9.93 3.45
CA VAL A 275 -18.60 10.93 4.54
C VAL A 275 -17.19 11.13 5.11
N VAL A 276 -16.44 10.06 5.32
CA VAL A 276 -15.06 10.13 5.83
C VAL A 276 -14.15 10.86 4.85
N VAL A 277 -14.21 10.50 3.56
CA VAL A 277 -13.37 11.10 2.52
C VAL A 277 -13.71 12.58 2.31
N LEU A 278 -14.99 12.91 2.16
CA LEU A 278 -15.45 14.28 1.97
C LEU A 278 -15.15 15.17 3.19
N GLY A 279 -15.35 14.66 4.40
CA GLY A 279 -15.09 15.42 5.62
C GLY A 279 -13.61 15.71 5.83
N GLN A 280 -12.72 14.74 5.58
CA GLN A 280 -11.27 14.96 5.68
C GLN A 280 -10.78 15.95 4.63
N SER A 281 -11.32 15.93 3.42
CA SER A 281 -10.96 16.97 2.45
C SER A 281 -11.55 18.33 2.79
N ALA A 282 -12.76 18.41 3.35
CA ALA A 282 -13.28 19.68 3.86
C ALA A 282 -12.39 20.26 4.97
N LEU A 283 -11.90 19.42 5.89
CA LEU A 283 -10.94 19.84 6.92
C LEU A 283 -9.59 20.27 6.33
N SER A 284 -9.07 19.52 5.36
CA SER A 284 -7.80 19.86 4.69
C SER A 284 -7.91 21.20 3.96
N VAL A 285 -9.01 21.42 3.25
CA VAL A 285 -9.32 22.70 2.60
C VAL A 285 -9.46 23.83 3.63
N ALA A 286 -10.20 23.60 4.72
CA ALA A 286 -10.38 24.61 5.77
C ALA A 286 -9.05 25.01 6.42
N HIS A 287 -8.16 24.04 6.66
CA HIS A 287 -6.81 24.28 7.16
C HIS A 287 -5.99 25.13 6.17
N TRP A 288 -6.09 24.84 4.87
CA TRP A 288 -5.41 25.63 3.84
C TRP A 288 -5.94 27.05 3.68
N LEU A 289 -7.20 27.29 4.03
CA LEU A 289 -7.86 28.60 3.99
C LEU A 289 -7.68 29.39 5.29
N ASP A 290 -6.90 28.88 6.25
CA ASP A 290 -6.72 29.45 7.58
C ASP A 290 -8.05 29.76 8.30
N ALA A 291 -9.09 28.95 8.02
CA ALA A 291 -10.41 29.13 8.59
C ALA A 291 -10.38 28.78 10.09
N GLY A 292 -10.70 29.76 10.94
CA GLY A 292 -10.50 29.70 12.40
C GLY A 292 -11.02 28.43 13.12
N PRO A 293 -10.33 27.99 14.19
CA PRO A 293 -10.38 26.60 14.70
C PRO A 293 -11.59 26.20 15.58
N THR A 294 -12.46 27.12 16.01
CA THR A 294 -13.39 26.83 17.13
C THR A 294 -14.53 25.86 16.82
N TRP A 295 -14.90 25.64 15.55
CA TRP A 295 -15.99 24.71 15.17
C TRP A 295 -15.54 23.52 14.31
N LEU A 296 -14.30 23.53 13.79
CA LEU A 296 -13.81 22.47 12.91
C LEU A 296 -13.79 21.09 13.57
N TRP A 297 -13.64 21.03 14.90
CA TRP A 297 -13.76 19.79 15.66
C TRP A 297 -15.14 19.13 15.49
N VAL A 298 -16.24 19.89 15.38
CA VAL A 298 -17.59 19.33 15.14
C VAL A 298 -17.65 18.64 13.78
N LEU A 299 -17.08 19.28 12.76
CA LEU A 299 -16.98 18.70 11.42
C LEU A 299 -16.08 17.46 11.43
N ALA A 300 -14.97 17.49 12.17
CA ALA A 300 -14.07 16.35 12.32
C ALA A 300 -14.79 15.16 12.95
N TRP A 301 -15.40 15.33 14.12
CA TRP A 301 -16.17 14.27 14.77
C TRP A 301 -17.39 13.82 13.95
N GLY A 302 -18.12 14.75 13.34
CA GLY A 302 -19.29 14.44 12.51
C GLY A 302 -18.96 13.66 11.24
N SER A 303 -17.76 13.84 10.69
CA SER A 303 -17.28 13.13 9.49
C SER A 303 -16.60 11.79 9.78
N GLN A 304 -16.35 11.45 11.05
CA GLN A 304 -15.83 10.13 11.44
C GLN A 304 -16.91 9.03 11.32
N ALA A 305 -17.30 8.68 10.10
CA ALA A 305 -18.31 7.65 9.84
C ALA A 305 -17.73 6.21 9.74
N VAL A 306 -16.43 6.03 10.03
CA VAL A 306 -15.77 4.73 10.10
C VAL A 306 -16.51 3.70 10.96
N PRO A 307 -17.12 4.05 12.12
CA PRO A 307 -17.85 3.07 12.91
C PRO A 307 -19.04 2.44 12.17
N VAL A 308 -19.77 3.24 11.39
CA VAL A 308 -20.87 2.77 10.54
C VAL A 308 -20.36 1.83 9.45
N PHE A 309 -19.16 2.12 8.91
CA PHE A 309 -18.50 1.24 7.95
C PHE A 309 -18.23 -0.15 8.56
N PHE A 310 -17.61 -0.21 9.75
CA PHE A 310 -17.31 -1.49 10.41
C PHE A 310 -18.58 -2.27 10.80
N PHE A 311 -19.63 -1.57 11.25
CA PHE A 311 -20.94 -2.16 11.50
C PHE A 311 -21.57 -2.77 10.24
N ALA A 312 -21.55 -2.04 9.12
CA ALA A 312 -22.07 -2.54 7.85
C ALA A 312 -21.22 -3.69 7.29
N ALA A 313 -19.89 -3.62 7.46
CA ALA A 313 -18.96 -4.68 7.10
C ALA A 313 -19.28 -5.98 7.84
N GLY A 314 -19.72 -5.91 9.09
CA GLY A 314 -20.22 -7.05 9.87
C GLY A 314 -21.34 -7.80 9.16
N GLN A 315 -22.38 -7.06 8.76
CA GLN A 315 -23.54 -7.63 8.08
C GLN A 315 -23.16 -8.28 6.74
N VAL A 316 -22.34 -7.60 5.92
CA VAL A 316 -21.89 -8.12 4.62
C VAL A 316 -20.99 -9.34 4.78
N ASN A 317 -20.04 -9.29 5.70
CA ASN A 317 -19.09 -10.39 5.91
C ASN A 317 -19.77 -11.64 6.45
N LEU A 318 -20.70 -11.49 7.39
CA LEU A 318 -21.44 -12.62 7.94
C LEU A 318 -22.36 -13.28 6.90
N ALA A 319 -23.07 -12.48 6.11
CA ALA A 319 -23.95 -12.99 5.05
C ALA A 319 -23.15 -13.81 4.02
N ASP A 320 -22.00 -13.26 3.58
CA ASP A 320 -21.14 -13.95 2.63
C ASP A 320 -20.44 -15.17 3.24
N TRP A 321 -20.00 -15.09 4.51
CA TRP A 321 -19.47 -16.24 5.25
C TRP A 321 -20.48 -17.39 5.31
N ARG A 322 -21.73 -17.09 5.70
CA ARG A 322 -22.83 -18.06 5.75
C ARG A 322 -23.07 -18.71 4.40
N ARG A 323 -23.11 -17.91 3.33
CA ARG A 323 -23.25 -18.38 1.96
C ARG A 323 -22.13 -19.37 1.57
N TRP A 324 -20.87 -19.01 1.80
CA TRP A 324 -19.74 -19.89 1.51
C TRP A 324 -19.71 -21.14 2.39
N THR A 325 -20.14 -21.05 3.65
CA THR A 325 -20.27 -22.23 4.51
C THR A 325 -21.37 -23.18 4.04
N ALA A 326 -22.52 -22.67 3.61
CA ALA A 326 -23.63 -23.47 3.09
C ALA A 326 -23.23 -24.18 1.78
N LEU A 327 -22.57 -23.46 0.87
CA LEU A 327 -22.04 -24.02 -0.37
C LEU A 327 -20.98 -25.11 -0.10
N ALA A 328 -20.08 -24.87 0.85
CA ALA A 328 -19.08 -25.86 1.23
C ALA A 328 -19.71 -27.12 1.84
N ALA A 329 -20.77 -26.96 2.65
CA ALA A 329 -21.52 -28.08 3.22
C ALA A 329 -22.22 -28.90 2.12
N GLY A 330 -22.90 -28.24 1.17
CA GLY A 330 -23.56 -28.91 0.04
C GLY A 330 -22.59 -29.69 -0.86
N ALA A 331 -21.37 -29.17 -1.05
CA ALA A 331 -20.30 -29.84 -1.79
C ALA A 331 -19.47 -30.85 -0.96
N ARG A 332 -19.87 -31.14 0.29
CA ARG A 332 -19.17 -32.04 1.23
C ARG A 332 -17.68 -31.67 1.46
N LEU A 333 -17.38 -30.37 1.45
CA LEU A 333 -16.02 -29.86 1.63
C LEU A 333 -15.74 -29.58 3.12
N ARG A 334 -14.63 -30.10 3.64
CA ARG A 334 -14.24 -29.92 5.05
C ARG A 334 -13.91 -28.47 5.46
N HIS A 335 -13.53 -27.58 4.53
CA HIS A 335 -12.92 -26.28 4.87
C HIS A 335 -13.55 -25.11 4.08
N SER A 336 -14.32 -24.27 4.77
CA SER A 336 -14.99 -23.08 4.21
C SER A 336 -14.15 -21.80 4.32
N ALA A 337 -13.31 -21.67 5.37
CA ALA A 337 -12.53 -20.46 5.66
C ALA A 337 -11.56 -20.05 4.53
N PRO A 338 -10.69 -20.94 4.02
CA PRO A 338 -9.76 -20.54 2.96
C PRO A 338 -10.49 -20.12 1.68
N ARG A 339 -11.63 -20.74 1.33
CA ARG A 339 -12.37 -20.36 0.11
C ARG A 339 -13.02 -18.99 0.22
N TYR A 340 -13.63 -18.70 1.37
CA TYR A 340 -14.15 -17.38 1.69
C TYR A 340 -13.04 -16.31 1.58
N LEU A 341 -11.88 -16.56 2.21
CA LEU A 341 -10.75 -15.64 2.16
C LEU A 341 -10.23 -15.46 0.73
N ALA A 342 -10.06 -16.54 -0.03
CA ALA A 342 -9.55 -16.46 -1.39
C ALA A 342 -10.45 -15.60 -2.28
N HIS A 343 -11.77 -15.76 -2.17
CA HIS A 343 -12.72 -14.96 -2.94
C HIS A 343 -12.66 -13.47 -2.54
N ARG A 344 -12.72 -13.19 -1.23
CA ARG A 344 -12.81 -11.81 -0.73
C ARG A 344 -11.50 -11.05 -0.83
N VAL A 345 -10.38 -11.66 -0.44
CA VAL A 345 -9.05 -11.05 -0.51
C VAL A 345 -8.65 -10.83 -1.98
N ALA A 346 -8.84 -11.79 -2.88
CA ALA A 346 -8.55 -11.57 -4.30
C ALA A 346 -9.39 -10.42 -4.90
N GLY A 347 -10.64 -10.31 -4.45
CA GLY A 347 -11.54 -9.24 -4.86
C GLY A 347 -11.07 -7.84 -4.45
N LEU A 348 -10.39 -7.75 -3.31
CA LEU A 348 -9.92 -6.50 -2.72
C LEU A 348 -8.49 -6.14 -3.13
N LEU A 349 -7.57 -7.11 -3.16
CA LEU A 349 -6.16 -6.85 -3.50
C LEU A 349 -5.96 -6.45 -4.96
N ARG A 350 -6.77 -6.95 -5.90
CA ARG A 350 -6.65 -6.60 -7.33
C ARG A 350 -6.84 -5.10 -7.61
N PRO A 351 -7.97 -4.48 -7.22
CA PRO A 351 -8.15 -3.04 -7.41
C PRO A 351 -7.16 -2.23 -6.56
N ALA A 352 -6.83 -2.70 -5.35
CA ALA A 352 -5.83 -2.05 -4.50
C ALA A 352 -4.45 -2.01 -5.14
N LEU A 353 -3.99 -3.12 -5.73
CA LEU A 353 -2.71 -3.19 -6.42
C LEU A 353 -2.69 -2.28 -7.64
N ALA A 354 -3.77 -2.26 -8.43
CA ALA A 354 -3.89 -1.36 -9.57
C ALA A 354 -3.80 0.11 -9.13
N PHE A 355 -4.44 0.46 -8.01
CA PHE A 355 -4.37 1.78 -7.41
C PHE A 355 -2.95 2.12 -6.89
N VAL A 356 -2.34 1.24 -6.11
CA VAL A 356 -0.98 1.43 -5.56
C VAL A 356 0.03 1.60 -6.69
N LEU A 357 0.02 0.74 -7.71
CA LEU A 357 0.93 0.85 -8.85
C LEU A 357 0.74 2.16 -9.62
N ALA A 358 -0.51 2.55 -9.82
CA ALA A 358 -0.81 3.80 -10.51
C ALA A 358 -0.29 5.03 -9.75
N TRP A 359 -0.42 5.01 -8.42
CA TRP A 359 0.04 6.10 -7.56
C TRP A 359 1.53 6.09 -7.26
N LEU A 360 2.20 4.95 -7.37
CA LEU A 360 3.66 4.91 -7.36
C LEU A 360 4.26 5.60 -8.59
N LEU A 361 3.57 5.59 -9.73
CA LEU A 361 4.04 6.22 -10.98
C LEU A 361 3.76 7.73 -11.05
N LEU A 362 2.70 8.22 -10.39
CA LEU A 362 2.26 9.61 -10.53
C LEU A 362 3.27 10.66 -9.99
N PRO A 363 4.01 10.41 -8.88
CA PRO A 363 5.00 11.36 -8.37
C PRO A 363 6.18 11.64 -9.31
N VAL A 364 6.55 10.73 -10.24
CA VAL A 364 7.69 10.93 -11.16
C VAL A 364 7.57 12.18 -12.00
N PRO A 365 6.51 12.29 -12.84
CA PRO A 365 6.37 13.48 -13.68
C PRO A 365 6.14 14.73 -12.84
N LEU A 366 5.63 14.64 -11.61
CA LEU A 366 5.42 15.80 -10.74
C LEU A 366 6.74 16.30 -10.12
N ASP A 367 7.62 15.39 -9.69
CA ASP A 367 8.98 15.74 -9.23
C ASP A 367 9.83 16.28 -10.40
N LEU A 368 9.66 15.78 -11.63
CA LEU A 368 10.32 16.32 -12.83
C LEU A 368 9.87 17.74 -13.19
N LEU A 369 8.76 18.22 -12.62
CA LEU A 369 8.21 19.56 -12.81
C LEU A 369 8.47 20.47 -11.59
N ASP A 370 9.41 20.10 -10.71
CA ASP A 370 9.78 20.82 -9.49
C ASP A 370 8.57 21.19 -8.59
N ALA A 371 7.60 20.28 -8.49
CA ALA A 371 6.43 20.50 -7.64
C ALA A 371 6.84 20.58 -6.15
N PRO A 372 6.29 21.52 -5.37
CA PRO A 372 6.66 21.72 -3.96
C PRO A 372 6.41 20.45 -3.13
N THR A 373 7.47 19.95 -2.50
CA THR A 373 7.51 18.66 -1.79
C THR A 373 6.51 18.55 -0.65
N ASP A 374 6.16 19.67 0.00
CA ASP A 374 5.22 19.66 1.12
C ASP A 374 3.78 19.41 0.67
N ARG A 375 3.40 19.97 -0.49
CA ARG A 375 2.09 19.73 -1.12
C ARG A 375 1.96 18.28 -1.61
N LEU A 376 3.05 17.73 -2.17
CA LEU A 376 3.10 16.31 -2.55
C LEU A 376 2.97 15.38 -1.34
N ARG A 377 3.51 15.78 -0.18
CA ARG A 377 3.36 15.04 1.09
C ARG A 377 1.91 15.04 1.57
N GLU A 378 1.24 16.19 1.56
CA GLU A 378 -0.18 16.31 1.91
C GLU A 378 -1.09 15.53 0.96
N LEU A 379 -0.84 15.63 -0.34
CA LEU A 379 -1.55 14.83 -1.33
C LEU A 379 -1.30 13.34 -1.08
N GLY A 380 -0.03 12.93 -0.86
CA GLY A 380 0.35 11.58 -0.45
C GLY A 380 -0.45 11.04 0.76
N ARG A 381 -0.72 11.89 1.75
CA ARG A 381 -1.53 11.54 2.94
C ARG A 381 -3.00 11.33 2.60
N LEU A 382 -3.60 12.25 1.83
CA LEU A 382 -4.98 12.09 1.33
C LEU A 382 -5.16 10.79 0.55
N LEU A 383 -4.13 10.41 -0.21
CA LEU A 383 -4.10 9.18 -1.03
C LEU A 383 -3.94 7.90 -0.22
N ALA A 384 -3.26 7.94 0.92
CA ALA A 384 -3.10 6.79 1.81
C ALA A 384 -4.39 6.53 2.63
N GLN A 385 -5.27 7.52 2.78
CA GLN A 385 -6.46 7.43 3.63
C GLN A 385 -7.42 6.27 3.28
N PRO A 386 -7.78 6.00 2.00
CA PRO A 386 -8.63 4.85 1.68
C PRO A 386 -7.92 3.52 1.91
N LEU A 387 -6.59 3.48 1.81
CA LEU A 387 -5.81 2.28 2.12
C LEU A 387 -5.95 1.91 3.59
N TRP A 388 -6.14 2.88 4.50
CA TRP A 388 -6.39 2.61 5.92
C TRP A 388 -7.72 1.86 6.10
N VAL A 389 -8.81 2.39 5.52
CA VAL A 389 -10.13 1.75 5.61
C VAL A 389 -10.09 0.36 4.96
N LEU A 390 -9.42 0.24 3.82
CA LEU A 390 -9.26 -1.02 3.12
C LEU A 390 -8.43 -2.04 3.93
N GLY A 391 -7.32 -1.62 4.52
CA GLY A 391 -6.45 -2.44 5.36
C GLY A 391 -7.20 -2.98 6.57
N MET A 392 -7.92 -2.11 7.28
CA MET A 392 -8.78 -2.52 8.39
C MET A 392 -9.93 -3.43 7.93
N TYR A 393 -10.52 -3.16 6.76
CA TYR A 393 -11.55 -4.04 6.20
C TYR A 393 -10.99 -5.43 5.85
N LEU A 394 -9.76 -5.52 5.33
CA LEU A 394 -9.08 -6.79 5.12
C LEU A 394 -8.88 -7.55 6.45
N VAL A 395 -8.49 -6.86 7.53
CA VAL A 395 -8.41 -7.46 8.87
C VAL A 395 -9.78 -8.02 9.29
N LEU A 396 -10.86 -7.27 9.09
CA LEU A 396 -12.22 -7.73 9.39
C LEU A 396 -12.63 -8.94 8.54
N VAL A 397 -12.28 -8.98 7.26
CA VAL A 397 -12.50 -10.14 6.38
C VAL A 397 -11.72 -11.35 6.92
N VAL A 398 -10.44 -11.19 7.25
CA VAL A 398 -9.59 -12.27 7.79
C VAL A 398 -10.11 -12.78 9.14
N ALA A 399 -10.59 -11.89 10.01
CA ALA A 399 -11.13 -12.22 11.33
C ALA A 399 -12.53 -12.87 11.28
N THR A 400 -13.29 -12.66 10.20
CA THR A 400 -14.70 -13.08 10.08
C THR A 400 -14.93 -14.56 10.39
N PRO A 401 -14.15 -15.54 9.88
CA PRO A 401 -14.38 -16.95 10.19
C PRO A 401 -14.24 -17.29 11.69
N VAL A 402 -13.35 -16.61 12.40
CA VAL A 402 -13.16 -16.80 13.86
C VAL A 402 -14.29 -16.11 14.62
N LEU A 403 -14.54 -14.84 14.31
CA LEU A 403 -15.58 -14.04 14.92
C LEU A 403 -16.98 -14.64 14.73
N ALA A 404 -17.26 -15.23 13.57
CA ALA A 404 -18.54 -15.86 13.30
C ALA A 404 -18.74 -17.14 14.14
N ARG A 405 -17.68 -17.92 14.37
CA ARG A 405 -17.73 -19.10 15.26
C ARG A 405 -17.90 -18.68 16.73
N LEU A 406 -17.17 -17.66 17.17
CA LEU A 406 -17.32 -17.10 18.51
C LEU A 406 -18.72 -16.53 18.72
N HIS A 407 -19.25 -15.82 17.72
CA HIS A 407 -20.61 -15.31 17.72
C HIS A 407 -21.64 -16.45 17.83
N GLN A 408 -21.46 -17.56 17.10
CA GLN A 408 -22.37 -18.72 17.22
C GLN A 408 -22.36 -19.36 18.61
N ARG A 409 -21.21 -19.38 19.30
CA ARG A 409 -21.05 -20.02 20.61
C ARG A 409 -21.44 -19.12 21.79
N ALA A 410 -21.02 -17.85 21.76
CA ALA A 410 -21.18 -16.90 22.85
C ALA A 410 -21.39 -15.48 22.30
N ARG A 411 -22.58 -15.22 21.76
CA ARG A 411 -22.96 -13.94 21.12
C ARG A 411 -22.63 -12.73 22.00
N LEU A 412 -23.17 -12.71 23.22
CA LEU A 412 -22.99 -11.61 24.16
C LEU A 412 -21.59 -11.62 24.79
N GLY A 413 -21.06 -12.80 25.11
CA GLY A 413 -19.71 -12.95 25.68
C GLY A 413 -18.62 -12.42 24.76
N THR A 414 -18.74 -12.63 23.45
CA THR A 414 -17.79 -12.10 22.45
C THR A 414 -17.81 -10.58 22.43
N SER A 415 -18.99 -9.95 22.43
CA SER A 415 -19.11 -8.49 22.49
C SER A 415 -18.61 -7.92 23.81
N ALA A 416 -18.93 -8.55 24.95
CA ALA A 416 -18.46 -8.12 26.26
C ALA A 416 -16.93 -8.20 26.38
N ALA A 417 -16.31 -9.29 25.89
CA ALA A 417 -14.87 -9.45 25.89
C ALA A 417 -14.16 -8.40 25.01
N LEU A 418 -14.72 -8.08 23.83
CA LEU A 418 -14.19 -7.03 22.98
C LEU A 418 -14.32 -5.64 23.63
N THR A 419 -15.45 -5.33 24.26
CA THR A 419 -15.62 -4.08 25.03
C THR A 419 -14.60 -3.97 26.16
N ALA A 420 -14.44 -5.02 26.96
CA ALA A 420 -13.44 -5.06 28.04
C ALA A 420 -12.02 -4.87 27.49
N GLY A 421 -11.70 -5.49 26.36
CA GLY A 421 -10.42 -5.31 25.69
C GLY A 421 -10.16 -3.88 25.22
N VAL A 422 -11.17 -3.18 24.69
CA VAL A 422 -11.02 -1.75 24.30
C VAL A 422 -10.74 -0.89 25.52
N LEU A 423 -11.50 -1.06 26.60
CA LEU A 423 -11.31 -0.30 27.83
C LEU A 423 -9.94 -0.58 28.47
N ALA A 424 -9.49 -1.83 28.46
CA ALA A 424 -8.16 -2.21 28.93
C ALA A 424 -7.05 -1.58 28.08
N ALA A 425 -7.21 -1.56 26.75
CA ALA A 425 -6.23 -0.96 25.85
C ALA A 425 -6.11 0.56 26.06
N ASP A 426 -7.23 1.26 26.21
CA ASP A 426 -7.25 2.68 26.56
C ASP A 426 -6.62 2.93 27.94
N ALA A 427 -6.94 2.11 28.95
CA ALA A 427 -6.34 2.22 30.28
C ALA A 427 -4.82 2.04 30.25
N VAL A 428 -4.32 1.04 29.52
CA VAL A 428 -2.87 0.82 29.34
C VAL A 428 -2.24 2.02 28.64
N LYS A 429 -2.84 2.55 27.57
CA LYS A 429 -2.33 3.73 26.86
C LYS A 429 -2.27 4.94 27.79
N LEU A 430 -3.32 5.19 28.57
CA LEU A 430 -3.41 6.33 29.48
C LEU A 430 -2.40 6.23 30.64
N VAL A 431 -2.18 5.04 31.19
CA VAL A 431 -1.26 4.84 32.33
C VAL A 431 0.20 4.77 31.90
N THR A 432 0.51 4.12 30.78
CA THR A 432 1.90 3.80 30.38
C THR A 432 2.43 4.68 29.24
N GLY A 433 1.55 5.39 28.53
CA GLY A 433 1.92 6.09 27.29
C GLY A 433 2.22 5.16 26.10
N TRP A 434 2.06 3.84 26.24
CA TRP A 434 2.41 2.88 25.19
C TRP A 434 1.48 3.00 23.98
N SER A 435 1.99 3.64 22.92
CA SER A 435 1.23 3.97 21.71
C SER A 435 0.60 2.75 21.02
N ALA A 436 1.27 1.59 21.08
CA ALA A 436 0.76 0.35 20.49
C ALA A 436 -0.56 -0.14 21.13
N ALA A 437 -0.78 0.16 22.42
CA ALA A 437 -2.07 -0.12 23.06
C ALA A 437 -3.21 0.66 22.41
N GLY A 438 -2.96 1.89 21.96
CA GLY A 438 -3.93 2.68 21.21
C GLY A 438 -4.35 2.02 19.89
N TYR A 439 -3.39 1.52 19.12
CA TYR A 439 -3.70 0.80 17.87
C TYR A 439 -4.47 -0.50 18.12
N LEU A 440 -4.13 -1.24 19.19
CA LEU A 440 -4.88 -2.42 19.60
C LEU A 440 -6.33 -2.05 20.00
N GLY A 441 -6.52 -0.96 20.74
CA GLY A 441 -7.84 -0.43 21.08
C GLY A 441 -8.69 -0.19 19.83
N VAL A 442 -8.16 0.54 18.85
CA VAL A 442 -8.83 0.82 17.58
C VAL A 442 -9.21 -0.47 16.84
N LEU A 443 -8.32 -1.46 16.80
CA LEU A 443 -8.61 -2.77 16.21
C LEU A 443 -9.77 -3.47 16.94
N LEU A 444 -9.71 -3.55 18.27
CA LEU A 444 -10.75 -4.20 19.07
C LEU A 444 -12.10 -3.50 18.94
N ALA A 445 -12.11 -2.16 18.86
CA ALA A 445 -13.31 -1.37 18.61
C ALA A 445 -13.90 -1.66 17.22
N ALA A 446 -13.06 -1.80 16.19
CA ALA A 446 -13.50 -2.21 14.86
C ALA A 446 -14.13 -3.62 14.88
N LEU A 447 -13.51 -4.58 15.59
CA LEU A 447 -14.08 -5.92 15.77
C LEU A 447 -15.41 -5.89 16.54
N LEU A 448 -15.54 -5.02 17.55
CA LEU A 448 -16.77 -4.86 18.32
C LEU A 448 -17.92 -4.33 17.45
N LEU A 449 -17.67 -3.27 16.68
CA LEU A 449 -18.65 -2.70 15.75
C LEU A 449 -19.03 -3.71 14.65
N HIS A 450 -18.06 -4.48 14.16
CA HIS A 450 -18.29 -5.60 13.25
C HIS A 450 -19.20 -6.68 13.86
N GLN A 451 -18.98 -7.04 15.13
CA GLN A 451 -19.85 -7.95 15.88
C GLN A 451 -21.27 -7.39 16.10
N LEU A 452 -21.44 -6.08 16.33
CA LEU A 452 -22.77 -5.45 16.35
C LEU A 452 -23.51 -5.65 15.02
N GLY A 453 -22.77 -5.60 13.90
CA GLY A 453 -23.29 -5.98 12.58
C GLY A 453 -23.79 -7.42 12.54
N PHE A 454 -23.10 -8.36 13.20
CA PHE A 454 -23.53 -9.76 13.27
C PHE A 454 -24.82 -9.96 14.04
N HIS A 455 -24.99 -9.27 15.17
CA HIS A 455 -26.22 -9.30 15.97
C HIS A 455 -27.42 -8.84 15.12
N THR A 456 -27.30 -7.69 14.46
CA THR A 456 -28.39 -7.15 13.61
C THR A 456 -28.70 -7.98 12.37
N ALA A 457 -27.76 -8.80 11.90
CA ALA A 457 -27.94 -9.74 10.79
C ALA A 457 -28.42 -11.13 11.22
N THR A 458 -28.49 -11.42 12.52
CA THR A 458 -28.87 -12.74 13.06
C THR A 458 -30.22 -12.67 13.79
N GLU A 459 -30.53 -11.55 14.41
CA GLU A 459 -31.77 -11.37 15.16
C GLU A 459 -32.99 -11.18 14.25
N HIS A 460 -33.97 -12.06 14.41
CA HIS A 460 -35.29 -11.99 13.78
C HIS A 460 -36.35 -11.41 14.74
N THR A 461 -35.95 -11.05 15.96
CA THR A 461 -36.80 -10.57 17.05
C THR A 461 -37.26 -9.12 16.85
N ARG A 462 -38.23 -8.68 17.66
CA ARG A 462 -38.81 -7.32 17.62
C ARG A 462 -37.71 -6.27 17.56
N ARG A 463 -37.71 -5.50 16.47
CA ARG A 463 -36.77 -4.38 16.28
C ARG A 463 -36.95 -3.36 17.43
N PRO A 464 -35.86 -2.79 17.96
CA PRO A 464 -35.95 -1.78 19.00
C PRO A 464 -36.78 -0.58 18.51
N SER A 465 -37.52 0.06 19.42
CA SER A 465 -38.33 1.23 19.08
C SER A 465 -37.44 2.39 18.63
N ARG A 466 -37.92 3.21 17.69
CA ARG A 466 -37.18 4.40 17.22
C ARG A 466 -36.83 5.35 18.36
N ARG A 467 -37.70 5.44 19.38
CA ARG A 467 -37.48 6.28 20.58
C ARG A 467 -36.31 5.77 21.42
N LEU A 468 -36.21 4.45 21.62
CA LEU A 468 -35.08 3.86 22.33
C LEU A 468 -33.77 4.12 21.59
N LEU A 469 -33.74 3.90 20.27
CA LEU A 469 -32.55 4.17 19.44
C LEU A 469 -32.14 5.66 19.50
N ALA A 470 -33.11 6.58 19.39
CA ALA A 470 -32.85 8.01 19.51
C ALA A 470 -32.34 8.39 20.90
N GLY A 471 -32.91 7.81 21.96
CA GLY A 471 -32.47 8.02 23.35
C GLY A 471 -31.04 7.54 23.60
N VAL A 472 -30.69 6.34 23.13
CA VAL A 472 -29.31 5.81 23.22
C VAL A 472 -28.33 6.66 22.42
N ALA A 473 -28.72 7.11 21.23
CA ALA A 473 -27.89 8.00 20.42
C ALA A 473 -27.63 9.34 21.11
N ALA A 474 -28.68 9.97 21.64
CA ALA A 474 -28.57 11.23 22.37
C ALA A 474 -27.70 11.07 23.62
N LEU A 475 -27.93 10.04 24.42
CA LEU A 475 -27.12 9.75 25.61
C LEU A 475 -25.65 9.54 25.26
N SER A 476 -25.36 8.77 24.20
CA SER A 476 -23.97 8.50 23.77
C SER A 476 -23.27 9.79 23.33
N LEU A 477 -23.97 10.70 22.65
CA LEU A 477 -23.43 12.01 22.25
C LEU A 477 -23.20 12.93 23.45
N VAL A 478 -24.13 12.95 24.42
CA VAL A 478 -23.96 13.73 25.66
C VAL A 478 -22.74 13.25 26.45
N VAL A 479 -22.60 11.92 26.63
CA VAL A 479 -21.43 11.34 27.32
C VAL A 479 -20.14 11.64 26.55
N LEU A 480 -20.16 11.54 25.22
CA LEU A 480 -19.01 11.91 24.39
C LEU A 480 -18.60 13.37 24.61
N VAL A 481 -19.54 14.32 24.51
CA VAL A 481 -19.25 15.75 24.73
C VAL A 481 -18.74 16.02 26.14
N ALA A 482 -19.31 15.34 27.15
CA ALA A 482 -18.83 15.44 28.52
C ALA A 482 -17.37 14.96 28.65
N LEU A 483 -17.01 13.83 28.05
CA LEU A 483 -15.64 13.31 28.06
C LEU A 483 -14.66 14.24 27.32
N LEU A 484 -15.04 14.78 26.16
CA LEU A 484 -14.24 15.75 25.40
C LEU A 484 -14.11 17.12 26.08
N SER A 485 -14.85 17.34 27.16
CA SER A 485 -14.74 18.54 28.00
C SER A 485 -13.80 18.34 29.20
N LEU A 486 -13.32 17.11 29.44
CA LEU A 486 -12.39 16.82 30.53
C LEU A 486 -10.94 17.18 30.15
N PRO A 487 -10.13 17.67 31.10
CA PRO A 487 -8.70 17.86 30.90
C PRO A 487 -8.02 16.53 30.49
N GLY A 488 -7.20 16.55 29.44
CA GLY A 488 -6.50 15.36 28.93
C GLY A 488 -7.21 14.62 27.79
N PHE A 489 -8.43 15.02 27.42
CA PHE A 489 -9.13 14.52 26.23
C PHE A 489 -9.10 15.58 25.13
N PRO A 490 -8.27 15.44 24.09
CA PRO A 490 -8.23 16.43 23.02
C PRO A 490 -9.53 16.43 22.22
N ARG A 491 -10.02 17.64 21.92
CA ARG A 491 -11.19 17.88 21.07
C ARG A 491 -10.87 17.63 19.60
N ASP A 492 -9.62 17.78 19.22
CA ASP A 492 -9.16 17.61 17.85
C ASP A 492 -8.83 16.14 17.56
N THR A 493 -9.68 15.52 16.74
CA THR A 493 -9.45 14.21 16.12
C THR A 493 -8.64 14.31 14.83
N THR A 494 -8.31 15.53 14.41
CA THR A 494 -7.81 15.86 13.07
C THR A 494 -6.42 15.36 12.80
N GLY A 495 -5.74 14.72 13.77
CA GLY A 495 -4.40 14.13 13.67
C GLY A 495 -4.08 13.75 12.23
N LEU A 496 -3.49 14.71 11.53
CA LEU A 496 -3.18 14.60 10.12
C LEU A 496 -2.18 13.45 10.05
N PRO A 497 -2.36 12.45 9.16
CA PRO A 497 -1.42 11.34 9.09
C PRO A 497 0.01 11.88 8.91
N GLY A 498 0.89 11.72 9.92
CA GLY A 498 2.30 12.10 9.82
C GLY A 498 2.68 13.52 10.28
N GLU A 499 1.82 14.28 10.96
CA GLU A 499 2.39 15.06 12.07
C GLU A 499 2.93 14.05 13.06
N ALA A 500 4.15 14.27 13.57
CA ALA A 500 4.74 13.36 14.54
C ALA A 500 3.67 12.97 15.57
N ASN A 501 3.56 11.68 15.87
CA ASN A 501 2.63 11.09 16.83
C ASN A 501 2.89 11.66 18.26
N THR A 502 2.68 12.95 18.49
CA THR A 502 3.05 13.67 19.72
C THR A 502 1.82 14.22 20.45
N GLY A 503 0.65 14.21 19.81
CA GLY A 503 -0.63 14.48 20.45
C GLY A 503 -1.34 13.20 20.92
N PRO A 504 -1.96 13.17 22.10
CA PRO A 504 -2.72 12.00 22.54
C PRO A 504 -3.95 11.81 21.64
N HIS A 505 -3.98 10.83 20.73
CA HIS A 505 -5.24 10.53 20.02
C HIS A 505 -6.38 10.30 21.03
N PRO A 506 -7.59 10.84 20.81
CA PRO A 506 -8.70 10.69 21.73
C PRO A 506 -8.93 9.20 22.05
N PRO A 507 -9.25 8.85 23.31
CA PRO A 507 -9.42 7.45 23.70
C PRO A 507 -10.41 6.72 22.79
N THR A 508 -10.12 5.45 22.52
CA THR A 508 -10.92 4.61 21.64
C THR A 508 -12.37 4.53 22.11
N ALA A 509 -12.60 4.61 23.43
CA ALA A 509 -13.91 4.72 24.04
C ALA A 509 -14.75 5.89 23.48
N CYS A 510 -14.16 7.04 23.18
CA CYS A 510 -14.85 8.18 22.57
C CYS A 510 -15.32 7.85 21.14
N LEU A 511 -14.48 7.17 20.36
CA LEU A 511 -14.85 6.68 19.02
C LEU A 511 -15.94 5.62 19.08
N LEU A 512 -15.96 4.78 20.12
CA LEU A 512 -17.04 3.82 20.35
C LEU A 512 -18.36 4.51 20.70
N LEU A 513 -18.37 5.52 21.56
CA LEU A 513 -19.58 6.29 21.89
C LEU A 513 -20.16 6.97 20.63
N LEU A 514 -19.30 7.59 19.83
CA LEU A 514 -19.68 8.12 18.53
C LEU A 514 -20.28 7.02 17.64
N GLY A 515 -19.62 5.87 17.56
CA GLY A 515 -20.08 4.73 16.77
C GLY A 515 -21.43 4.18 17.20
N VAL A 516 -21.67 4.07 18.51
CA VAL A 516 -22.97 3.67 19.07
C VAL A 516 -24.04 4.67 18.69
N ALA A 517 -23.77 5.97 18.80
CA ALA A 517 -24.70 7.02 18.38
C ALA A 517 -25.05 6.90 16.89
N GLN A 518 -24.02 6.82 16.04
CA GLN A 518 -24.20 6.71 14.59
C GLN A 518 -24.95 5.44 14.18
N VAL A 519 -24.63 4.28 14.77
CA VAL A 519 -25.32 3.01 14.51
C VAL A 519 -26.79 3.11 14.93
N CYS A 520 -27.08 3.68 16.10
CA CYS A 520 -28.46 3.87 16.55
C CYS A 520 -29.26 4.79 15.62
N LEU A 521 -28.67 5.90 15.16
CA LEU A 521 -29.28 6.82 14.19
C LEU A 521 -29.59 6.11 12.87
N VAL A 522 -28.62 5.38 12.33
CA VAL A 522 -28.75 4.64 11.06
C VAL A 522 -29.78 3.51 11.14
N LEU A 523 -29.91 2.86 12.30
CA LEU A 523 -30.96 1.87 12.56
C LEU A 523 -32.34 2.53 12.72
N ALA A 524 -32.43 3.70 13.34
CA ALA A 524 -33.69 4.42 13.51
C ALA A 524 -34.32 4.81 12.16
N VAL A 525 -33.48 5.18 11.18
CA VAL A 525 -33.90 5.52 9.81
C VAL A 525 -33.89 4.34 8.83
N ARG A 526 -33.53 3.12 9.27
CA ARG A 526 -33.40 1.92 8.41
C ARG A 526 -34.61 1.70 7.50
N GLY A 527 -35.83 1.84 8.02
CA GLY A 527 -37.05 1.65 7.23
C GLY A 527 -37.17 2.64 6.05
N ARG A 528 -36.79 3.91 6.26
CA ARG A 528 -36.77 4.93 5.20
C ARG A 528 -35.70 4.63 4.16
N LEU A 529 -34.50 4.26 4.62
CA LEU A 529 -33.39 3.92 3.73
C LEU A 529 -33.70 2.68 2.88
N VAL A 530 -34.26 1.62 3.47
CA VAL A 530 -34.66 0.42 2.72
C VAL A 530 -35.73 0.75 1.67
N GLY A 531 -36.73 1.57 2.01
CA GLY A 531 -37.74 2.02 1.04
C GLY A 531 -37.15 2.87 -0.08
N TRP A 532 -36.23 3.79 0.23
CA TRP A 532 -35.52 4.60 -0.76
C TRP A 532 -34.64 3.74 -1.67
N LEU A 533 -33.88 2.80 -1.11
CA LEU A 533 -33.03 1.84 -1.83
C LEU A 533 -33.82 0.80 -2.64
N GLY A 534 -35.12 0.65 -2.36
CA GLY A 534 -36.03 -0.15 -3.18
C GLY A 534 -36.24 0.44 -4.58
N ARG A 535 -36.09 1.77 -4.72
CA ARG A 535 -36.27 2.48 -6.00
C ARG A 535 -35.12 2.19 -6.96
N HIS A 536 -35.43 2.13 -8.25
CA HIS A 536 -34.48 1.75 -9.29
C HIS A 536 -33.33 2.76 -9.45
N ARG A 537 -33.64 4.06 -9.54
CA ARG A 537 -32.66 5.14 -9.76
C ARG A 537 -31.56 5.23 -8.69
N PRO A 538 -31.86 5.33 -7.37
CA PRO A 538 -30.80 5.44 -6.37
C PRO A 538 -29.94 4.17 -6.28
N TRP A 539 -30.54 2.99 -6.46
CA TRP A 539 -29.79 1.74 -6.48
C TRP A 539 -28.89 1.61 -7.71
N GLN A 540 -29.32 2.09 -8.88
CA GLN A 540 -28.48 2.15 -10.08
C GLN A 540 -27.24 3.02 -9.87
N LEU A 541 -27.38 4.17 -9.21
CA LEU A 541 -26.22 5.01 -8.90
C LEU A 541 -25.24 4.29 -7.95
N ILE A 542 -25.76 3.67 -6.89
CA ILE A 542 -24.95 2.94 -5.92
C ILE A 542 -24.23 1.75 -6.58
N THR A 543 -24.91 1.00 -7.43
CA THR A 543 -24.31 -0.13 -8.16
C THR A 543 -23.24 0.33 -9.14
N LEU A 544 -23.45 1.47 -9.83
CA LEU A 544 -22.44 2.06 -10.71
C LEU A 544 -21.15 2.41 -9.94
N VAL A 545 -21.27 3.11 -8.81
CA VAL A 545 -20.11 3.51 -7.98
C VAL A 545 -19.42 2.27 -7.39
N ARG A 546 -20.20 1.29 -6.91
CA ARG A 546 -19.67 0.03 -6.37
C ARG A 546 -18.97 -0.84 -7.43
N ALA A 547 -19.30 -0.69 -8.70
CA ALA A 547 -18.68 -1.45 -9.78
C ALA A 547 -17.25 -0.98 -10.08
N VAL A 548 -16.93 0.29 -9.78
CA VAL A 548 -15.65 0.93 -10.11
C VAL A 548 -15.09 1.78 -8.95
N PRO A 549 -14.86 1.18 -7.76
CA PRO A 549 -14.54 1.91 -6.55
C PRO A 549 -13.25 2.74 -6.64
N MET A 550 -12.16 2.18 -7.21
CA MET A 550 -10.90 2.92 -7.34
C MET A 550 -11.01 4.01 -8.40
N THR A 551 -11.74 3.77 -9.49
CA THR A 551 -12.03 4.79 -10.50
C THR A 551 -12.81 5.95 -9.90
N SER A 552 -13.85 5.67 -9.10
CA SER A 552 -14.65 6.71 -8.44
C SER A 552 -13.79 7.53 -7.49
N TYR A 553 -12.89 6.91 -6.75
CA TYR A 553 -11.97 7.61 -5.86
C TYR A 553 -10.94 8.45 -6.62
N LEU A 554 -10.36 7.93 -7.71
CA LEU A 554 -9.46 8.72 -8.58
C LEU A 554 -10.18 9.92 -9.22
N ALA A 555 -11.42 9.72 -9.69
CA ALA A 555 -12.24 10.82 -10.22
C ALA A 555 -12.51 11.90 -9.17
N TYR A 556 -12.78 11.48 -7.93
CA TYR A 556 -12.93 12.37 -6.80
C TYR A 556 -11.65 13.17 -6.52
N LEU A 557 -10.47 12.52 -6.54
CA LEU A 557 -9.19 13.20 -6.33
C LEU A 557 -8.90 14.23 -7.43
N ILE A 558 -9.15 13.89 -8.69
CA ILE A 558 -9.05 14.85 -9.80
C ILE A 558 -9.98 16.05 -9.54
N GLY A 559 -11.23 15.79 -9.15
CA GLY A 559 -12.18 16.85 -8.80
C GLY A 559 -11.69 17.73 -7.65
N LEU A 560 -11.16 17.11 -6.59
CA LEU A 560 -10.61 17.82 -5.45
C LEU A 560 -9.43 18.70 -5.86
N THR A 561 -8.48 18.18 -6.65
CA THR A 561 -7.34 18.97 -7.13
C THR A 561 -7.76 20.12 -8.04
N LEU A 562 -8.79 19.94 -8.86
CA LEU A 562 -9.36 21.02 -9.69
C LEU A 562 -9.99 22.11 -8.83
N VAL A 563 -10.76 21.74 -7.80
CA VAL A 563 -11.37 22.69 -6.85
C VAL A 563 -10.28 23.45 -6.09
N LEU A 564 -9.27 22.76 -5.58
CA LEU A 564 -8.13 23.37 -4.90
C LEU A 564 -7.34 24.31 -5.81
N GLY A 565 -7.16 23.92 -7.07
CA GLY A 565 -6.58 24.77 -8.11
C GLY A 565 -7.36 26.05 -8.33
N LEU A 566 -8.69 25.94 -8.44
CA LEU A 566 -9.57 27.10 -8.61
C LEU A 566 -9.45 28.06 -7.42
N PHE A 567 -9.47 27.56 -6.18
CA PHE A 567 -9.29 28.40 -4.98
C PHE A 567 -7.90 29.05 -4.94
N GLY A 568 -6.84 28.33 -5.31
CA GLY A 568 -5.48 28.87 -5.37
C GLY A 568 -5.31 29.98 -6.42
N VAL A 569 -6.03 29.89 -7.54
CA VAL A 569 -6.08 30.95 -8.57
C VAL A 569 -6.80 32.19 -8.06
N LEU A 570 -7.87 32.01 -7.28
CA LEU A 570 -8.67 33.10 -6.73
C LEU A 570 -8.01 33.81 -5.53
N GLY A 571 -7.14 33.11 -4.78
CA GLY A 571 -6.49 33.64 -3.57
C GLY A 571 -5.11 34.28 -3.75
N ASP A 572 -4.21 33.66 -4.54
CA ASP A 572 -2.78 34.04 -4.61
C ASP A 572 -2.37 34.61 -5.99
N GLY A 573 -3.32 35.07 -6.82
CA GLY A 573 -3.01 35.68 -8.13
C GLY A 573 -2.51 34.73 -9.22
N GLY A 574 -2.72 33.41 -9.08
CA GLY A 574 -2.52 32.45 -10.17
C GLY A 574 -1.06 32.23 -10.58
N GLN A 575 -0.14 32.02 -9.62
CA GLN A 575 1.26 31.70 -9.93
C GLN A 575 1.36 30.56 -10.98
N PRO A 576 2.08 30.76 -12.09
CA PRO A 576 2.09 29.85 -13.24
C PRO A 576 2.60 28.45 -12.87
N GLY A 577 3.56 28.34 -11.94
CA GLY A 577 4.03 27.05 -11.43
C GLY A 577 2.92 26.23 -10.77
N ARG A 578 1.95 26.87 -10.09
CA ARG A 578 0.80 26.19 -9.46
C ARG A 578 -0.19 25.63 -10.47
N LEU A 579 -0.47 26.39 -11.53
CA LEU A 579 -1.37 25.97 -12.61
C LEU A 579 -0.77 24.84 -13.44
N LEU A 580 0.54 24.87 -13.67
CA LEU A 580 1.26 23.87 -14.46
C LEU A 580 1.21 22.48 -13.80
N TRP A 581 1.49 22.36 -12.49
CA TRP A 581 1.50 21.06 -11.82
C TRP A 581 0.09 20.46 -11.69
N LEU A 582 -0.94 21.29 -11.47
CA LEU A 582 -2.34 20.84 -11.41
C LEU A 582 -2.84 20.36 -12.77
N ALA A 583 -2.48 21.08 -13.83
CA ALA A 583 -2.77 20.67 -15.20
C ALA A 583 -2.04 19.36 -15.54
N ALA A 584 -0.76 19.24 -15.18
CA ALA A 584 0.02 18.02 -15.37
C ALA A 584 -0.60 16.83 -14.62
N LEU A 585 -0.94 17.00 -13.34
CA LEU A 585 -1.58 15.96 -12.52
C LEU A 585 -2.92 15.51 -13.13
N THR A 586 -3.75 16.46 -13.57
CA THR A 586 -5.04 16.16 -14.22
C THR A 586 -4.84 15.42 -15.54
N LEU A 587 -3.89 15.86 -16.37
CA LEU A 587 -3.58 15.25 -17.66
C LEU A 587 -3.06 13.82 -17.49
N LEU A 588 -2.25 13.57 -16.47
CA LEU A 588 -1.70 12.25 -16.14
C LEU A 588 -2.74 11.31 -15.50
N ALA A 589 -3.65 11.86 -14.70
CA ALA A 589 -4.68 11.07 -14.01
C ALA A 589 -5.83 10.63 -14.92
N LEU A 590 -6.11 11.37 -16.00
CA LEU A 590 -7.16 11.04 -16.99
C LEU A 590 -6.97 9.67 -17.69
N PRO A 591 -5.81 9.35 -18.32
CA PRO A 591 -5.60 8.04 -18.94
C PRO A 591 -5.65 6.91 -17.92
N LEU A 592 -5.16 7.17 -16.71
CA LEU A 592 -5.23 6.22 -15.59
C LEU A 592 -6.69 5.94 -15.17
N LEU A 593 -7.52 6.98 -15.10
CA LEU A 593 -8.95 6.86 -14.79
C LEU A 593 -9.66 5.99 -15.81
N VAL A 594 -9.38 6.16 -17.10
CA VAL A 594 -9.95 5.31 -18.16
C VAL A 594 -9.47 3.86 -18.02
N ALA A 595 -8.17 3.65 -17.81
CA ALA A 595 -7.59 2.32 -17.66
C ALA A 595 -8.16 1.57 -16.44
N LEU A 596 -8.28 2.25 -15.29
CA LEU A 596 -8.87 1.67 -14.07
C LEU A 596 -10.36 1.37 -14.26
N ARG A 597 -11.11 2.27 -14.91
CA ARG A 597 -12.54 2.08 -15.18
C ARG A 597 -12.79 0.82 -16.00
N ASP A 598 -12.04 0.64 -17.08
CA ASP A 598 -12.16 -0.52 -17.96
C ASP A 598 -11.73 -1.80 -17.25
N PHE A 599 -10.64 -1.75 -16.49
CA PHE A 599 -10.18 -2.87 -15.67
C PHE A 599 -11.24 -3.28 -14.64
N GLU A 600 -11.76 -2.35 -13.84
CA GLU A 600 -12.74 -2.63 -12.79
C GLU A 600 -14.07 -3.13 -13.35
N ARG A 601 -14.55 -2.56 -14.47
CA ARG A 601 -15.75 -3.05 -15.18
C ARG A 601 -15.58 -4.48 -15.66
N HIS A 602 -14.42 -4.80 -16.24
CA HIS A 602 -14.11 -6.16 -16.66
C HIS A 602 -14.07 -7.13 -15.47
N GLN A 603 -13.41 -6.73 -14.37
CA GLN A 603 -13.38 -7.53 -13.13
C GLN A 603 -14.79 -7.74 -12.56
N HIS A 604 -15.63 -6.70 -12.54
CA HIS A 604 -16.99 -6.76 -12.04
C HIS A 604 -17.85 -7.70 -12.89
N GLY A 605 -17.75 -7.62 -14.22
CA GLY A 605 -18.42 -8.52 -15.14
C GLY A 605 -18.00 -9.98 -14.96
N LEU A 606 -16.70 -10.24 -14.76
CA LEU A 606 -16.19 -11.58 -14.46
C LEU A 606 -16.72 -12.12 -13.12
N ARG A 607 -16.87 -11.28 -12.10
CA ARG A 607 -17.44 -11.67 -10.79
C ARG A 607 -18.93 -12.00 -10.88
N GLN A 608 -19.67 -11.29 -11.72
CA GLN A 608 -21.09 -11.57 -11.95
C GLN A 608 -21.30 -12.83 -12.80
N ALA A 609 -20.44 -13.07 -13.80
CA ALA A 609 -20.50 -14.26 -14.65
C ALA A 609 -19.97 -15.52 -13.94
N GLY A 610 -18.98 -15.38 -13.06
CA GLY A 610 -18.42 -16.46 -12.26
C GLY A 610 -19.27 -16.77 -11.03
N GLY A 611 -20.32 -17.58 -11.20
CA GLY A 611 -21.12 -18.05 -10.05
C GLY A 611 -20.28 -18.86 -9.05
N PRO A 612 -20.64 -18.89 -7.74
CA PRO A 612 -19.90 -19.62 -6.71
C PRO A 612 -19.64 -21.10 -7.04
N GLY A 613 -20.55 -21.71 -7.81
CA GLY A 613 -20.47 -23.10 -8.28
C GLY A 613 -19.26 -23.39 -9.18
N HIS A 614 -18.86 -22.45 -10.04
CA HIS A 614 -17.69 -22.61 -10.92
C HIS A 614 -16.37 -22.51 -10.14
N HIS A 615 -16.36 -21.79 -9.03
CA HIS A 615 -15.19 -21.62 -8.17
C HIS A 615 -14.97 -22.80 -7.20
N LEU A 616 -16.01 -23.58 -6.92
CA LEU A 616 -15.93 -24.78 -6.08
C LEU A 616 -15.28 -25.97 -6.81
N THR A 617 -15.37 -26.01 -8.15
CA THR A 617 -14.83 -27.11 -8.97
C THR A 617 -13.37 -26.90 -9.39
N ALA A 618 -12.92 -25.65 -9.55
CA ALA A 618 -11.53 -25.31 -9.90
C ALA A 618 -10.57 -25.34 -8.69
N ALA A 619 -11.07 -25.05 -7.48
CA ALA A 619 -10.29 -25.17 -6.25
C ALA A 619 -10.14 -26.66 -5.90
N GLY A 620 -9.01 -27.24 -6.33
CA GLY A 620 -8.66 -28.66 -6.16
C GLY A 620 -9.02 -29.22 -4.79
N ARG A 621 -9.42 -30.50 -4.77
CA ARG A 621 -9.76 -31.26 -3.56
C ARG A 621 -8.66 -31.11 -2.49
N GLY A 622 -8.93 -30.31 -1.46
CA GLY A 622 -8.37 -30.49 -0.11
C GLY A 622 -6.84 -30.41 0.08
N ASP A 623 -6.06 -29.83 -0.84
CA ASP A 623 -4.61 -29.71 -0.64
C ASP A 623 -4.28 -28.71 0.48
N ARG A 624 -3.56 -29.16 1.51
CA ARG A 624 -3.12 -28.36 2.66
C ARG A 624 -2.25 -27.18 2.20
N HIS A 625 -1.47 -27.34 1.13
CA HIS A 625 -0.64 -26.28 0.56
C HIS A 625 -1.48 -25.14 -0.01
N GLY A 626 -2.59 -25.44 -0.70
CA GLY A 626 -3.50 -24.41 -1.21
C GLY A 626 -4.16 -23.60 -0.08
N GLN A 627 -4.49 -24.26 1.04
CA GLN A 627 -5.04 -23.57 2.21
C GLN A 627 -4.01 -22.66 2.86
N LEU A 628 -2.79 -23.16 3.05
CA LEU A 628 -1.67 -22.39 3.59
C LEU A 628 -1.35 -21.18 2.71
N ALA A 629 -1.32 -21.35 1.38
CA ALA A 629 -1.12 -20.27 0.43
C ALA A 629 -2.21 -19.19 0.58
N ILE A 630 -3.47 -19.55 0.78
CA ILE A 630 -4.54 -18.55 0.97
C ILE A 630 -4.37 -17.80 2.29
N VAL A 631 -4.04 -18.50 3.38
CA VAL A 631 -3.84 -17.86 4.70
C VAL A 631 -2.65 -16.91 4.67
N LEU A 632 -1.50 -17.37 4.15
CA LEU A 632 -0.32 -16.52 3.96
C LEU A 632 -0.61 -15.37 2.98
N GLY A 633 -1.36 -15.64 1.91
CA GLY A 633 -1.73 -14.65 0.92
C GLY A 633 -2.61 -13.54 1.49
N ALA A 634 -3.58 -13.91 2.33
CA ALA A 634 -4.39 -12.96 3.07
C ALA A 634 -3.54 -12.15 4.08
N PHE A 635 -2.65 -12.82 4.81
CA PHE A 635 -1.75 -12.18 5.76
C PHE A 635 -0.83 -11.14 5.09
N TYR A 636 -0.06 -11.54 4.07
CA TYR A 636 0.85 -10.62 3.37
C TYR A 636 0.11 -9.52 2.60
N GLY A 637 -1.04 -9.82 2.02
CA GLY A 637 -1.89 -8.82 1.39
C GLY A 637 -2.37 -7.74 2.37
N THR A 638 -2.80 -8.14 3.57
CA THR A 638 -3.18 -7.21 4.64
C THR A 638 -1.97 -6.44 5.17
N LEU A 639 -0.84 -7.13 5.39
CA LEU A 639 0.41 -6.54 5.88
C LEU A 639 0.89 -5.42 4.93
N GLY A 640 0.96 -5.69 3.63
CA GLY A 640 1.44 -4.71 2.66
C GLY A 640 0.51 -3.50 2.52
N VAL A 641 -0.81 -3.70 2.57
CA VAL A 641 -1.78 -2.58 2.53
C VAL A 641 -1.65 -1.71 3.78
N LEU A 642 -1.56 -2.31 4.98
CA LEU A 642 -1.35 -1.57 6.23
C LEU A 642 0.05 -0.96 6.32
N GLY A 643 1.04 -1.56 5.66
CA GLY A 643 2.36 -0.98 5.50
C GLY A 643 2.30 0.36 4.78
N PHE A 644 1.66 0.43 3.60
CA PHE A 644 1.47 1.68 2.86
C PHE A 644 0.73 2.76 3.66
N VAL A 645 -0.11 2.36 4.60
CA VAL A 645 -0.83 3.29 5.48
C VAL A 645 0.09 3.98 6.47
N VAL A 646 1.10 3.28 7.01
CA VAL A 646 2.05 3.88 7.96
C VAL A 646 3.26 4.51 7.28
N THR A 647 3.70 3.96 6.14
CA THR A 647 4.86 4.47 5.39
C THR A 647 4.50 5.60 4.44
N GLY A 648 3.24 5.70 4.03
CA GLY A 648 2.88 6.38 2.78
C GLY A 648 3.58 5.73 1.59
N PHE A 649 3.80 6.49 0.53
CA PHE A 649 4.43 6.02 -0.71
C PHE A 649 5.94 6.33 -0.82
N ALA A 650 6.51 7.07 0.14
CA ALA A 650 7.91 7.53 0.09
C ALA A 650 8.63 7.57 1.45
N GLY A 651 7.97 7.21 2.56
CA GLY A 651 8.58 7.20 3.89
C GLY A 651 8.84 5.79 4.41
N SER A 652 9.66 5.65 5.44
CA SER A 652 9.78 4.43 6.24
C SER A 652 9.08 4.60 7.57
N ALA A 653 8.47 3.55 8.12
CA ALA A 653 7.78 3.60 9.39
C ALA A 653 7.79 2.23 10.08
N THR A 654 7.48 2.20 11.37
CA THR A 654 7.31 0.94 12.11
C THR A 654 5.82 0.60 12.20
N LEU A 655 5.43 -0.53 11.59
CA LEU A 655 4.12 -1.12 11.76
C LEU A 655 4.13 -2.02 13.00
N VAL A 656 3.64 -1.51 14.12
CA VAL A 656 3.64 -2.17 15.45
C VAL A 656 5.05 -2.42 16.00
N VAL A 657 5.75 -3.40 15.43
CA VAL A 657 7.16 -3.75 15.74
C VAL A 657 7.98 -4.06 14.49
N LEU A 658 7.35 -4.04 13.31
CA LEU A 658 7.98 -4.37 12.05
C LEU A 658 8.39 -3.07 11.34
N PRO A 659 9.69 -2.77 11.18
CA PRO A 659 10.12 -1.70 10.29
C PRO A 659 9.70 -2.07 8.86
N VAL A 660 9.00 -1.16 8.20
CA VAL A 660 8.49 -1.35 6.84
C VAL A 660 8.78 -0.11 5.99
N ASP A 661 8.95 -0.35 4.70
CA ASP A 661 9.14 0.68 3.68
C ASP A 661 8.25 0.38 2.45
N PRO A 662 8.07 1.34 1.53
CA PRO A 662 7.17 1.19 0.39
C PRO A 662 7.57 0.05 -0.56
N LEU A 663 8.87 -0.27 -0.69
CA LEU A 663 9.37 -1.41 -1.48
C LEU A 663 8.95 -2.74 -0.83
N GLN A 664 9.12 -2.88 0.48
CA GLN A 664 8.67 -4.06 1.20
C GLN A 664 7.14 -4.22 1.10
N ASN A 665 6.40 -3.12 1.24
CA ASN A 665 4.95 -3.12 1.19
C ASN A 665 4.42 -3.57 -0.18
N ILE A 666 5.02 -3.12 -1.28
CA ILE A 666 4.61 -3.60 -2.61
C ILE A 666 4.90 -5.08 -2.81
N ILE A 667 6.04 -5.58 -2.28
CA ILE A 667 6.38 -7.00 -2.30
C ILE A 667 5.35 -7.80 -1.51
N HIS A 668 4.96 -7.36 -0.30
CA HIS A 668 3.94 -8.04 0.50
C HIS A 668 2.57 -8.07 -0.18
N VAL A 669 2.12 -6.95 -0.79
CA VAL A 669 0.84 -6.90 -1.54
C VAL A 669 0.88 -7.87 -2.74
N LEU A 670 1.98 -7.86 -3.50
CA LEU A 670 2.15 -8.73 -4.67
C LEU A 670 2.24 -10.20 -4.29
N LEU A 671 2.98 -10.52 -3.23
CA LEU A 671 3.07 -11.88 -2.69
C LEU A 671 1.70 -12.35 -2.21
N GLY A 672 0.98 -11.49 -1.50
CA GLY A 672 -0.38 -11.74 -1.05
C GLY A 672 -1.32 -12.07 -2.21
N TRP A 673 -1.31 -11.22 -3.23
CA TRP A 673 -2.10 -11.40 -4.44
C TRP A 673 -1.70 -12.67 -5.22
N TYR A 674 -0.40 -12.94 -5.36
CA TYR A 674 0.14 -14.12 -6.04
C TYR A 674 -0.34 -15.41 -5.39
N LEU A 675 -0.16 -15.54 -4.07
CA LEU A 675 -0.54 -16.74 -3.32
C LEU A 675 -2.03 -17.03 -3.39
N VAL A 676 -2.87 -15.99 -3.23
CA VAL A 676 -4.32 -16.14 -3.37
C VAL A 676 -4.71 -16.51 -4.80
N HIS A 677 -4.06 -15.91 -5.80
CA HIS A 677 -4.34 -16.19 -7.22
C HIS A 677 -4.01 -17.63 -7.59
N VAL A 678 -2.82 -18.10 -7.23
CA VAL A 678 -2.36 -19.45 -7.51
C VAL A 678 -3.23 -20.50 -6.82
N ALA A 679 -3.64 -20.24 -5.58
CA ALA A 679 -4.57 -21.12 -4.87
C ALA A 679 -5.95 -21.19 -5.54
N HIS A 680 -6.36 -20.12 -6.23
CA HIS A 680 -7.63 -20.05 -6.93
C HIS A 680 -7.59 -20.65 -8.35
N ALA A 681 -6.50 -20.44 -9.08
CA ALA A 681 -6.31 -20.92 -10.45
C ALA A 681 -5.83 -22.39 -10.53
N GLY A 682 -5.28 -22.91 -9.43
CA GLY A 682 -4.59 -24.20 -9.38
C GLY A 682 -3.15 -24.06 -9.88
N ALA A 683 -2.17 -24.37 -9.02
CA ALA A 683 -0.76 -24.29 -9.36
C ALA A 683 -0.36 -25.40 -10.35
N ARG A 684 0.14 -25.03 -11.55
CA ARG A 684 0.77 -26.00 -12.47
C ARG A 684 2.10 -26.54 -11.93
N HIS A 685 2.83 -25.70 -11.17
CA HIS A 685 4.13 -26.00 -10.59
C HIS A 685 4.16 -25.64 -9.09
N PRO A 686 3.69 -26.52 -8.19
CA PRO A 686 3.58 -26.20 -6.76
C PRO A 686 4.93 -25.85 -6.11
N ARG A 687 6.04 -26.42 -6.60
CA ARG A 687 7.40 -26.08 -6.13
C ARG A 687 7.76 -24.62 -6.42
N LEU A 688 7.45 -24.14 -7.62
CA LEU A 688 7.76 -22.77 -8.03
C LEU A 688 7.03 -21.75 -7.15
N VAL A 689 5.80 -22.06 -6.72
CA VAL A 689 5.00 -21.21 -5.82
C VAL A 689 5.74 -20.94 -4.53
N TRP A 690 6.24 -21.99 -3.89
CA TRP A 690 6.92 -21.88 -2.62
C TRP A 690 8.34 -21.32 -2.77
N LEU A 691 9.04 -21.63 -3.86
CA LEU A 691 10.34 -20.99 -4.14
C LEU A 691 10.21 -19.47 -4.34
N LEU A 692 9.20 -19.01 -5.09
CA LEU A 692 8.92 -17.58 -5.25
C LEU A 692 8.49 -16.93 -3.94
N THR A 693 7.76 -17.65 -3.10
CA THR A 693 7.37 -17.19 -1.76
C THR A 693 8.59 -16.98 -0.86
N ALA A 694 9.52 -17.94 -0.87
CA ALA A 694 10.77 -17.84 -0.13
C ALA A 694 11.62 -16.67 -0.64
N PHE A 695 11.77 -16.53 -1.96
CA PHE A 695 12.52 -15.44 -2.58
C PHE A 695 11.91 -14.07 -2.27
N ALA A 696 10.58 -13.92 -2.32
CA ALA A 696 9.90 -12.67 -1.98
C ALA A 696 10.06 -12.25 -0.51
N CYS A 697 10.45 -13.17 0.38
CA CYS A 697 10.75 -12.86 1.78
C CYS A 697 12.23 -12.52 2.03
N LEU A 698 13.10 -12.61 1.02
CA LEU A 698 14.52 -12.33 1.16
C LEU A 698 14.85 -10.83 1.27
N PRO A 699 14.26 -9.92 0.46
CA PRO A 699 14.63 -8.50 0.48
C PRO A 699 14.53 -7.83 1.87
N PRO A 700 13.46 -8.05 2.67
CA PRO A 700 13.38 -7.49 4.03
C PRO A 700 14.48 -7.99 4.97
N LEU A 701 15.00 -9.21 4.77
CA LEU A 701 16.10 -9.76 5.58
C LEU A 701 17.46 -9.18 5.17
N LEU A 702 17.57 -8.65 3.96
CA LEU A 702 18.78 -8.01 3.42
C LEU A 702 18.77 -6.49 3.61
N ALA A 703 17.64 -5.92 4.06
CA ALA A 703 17.45 -4.50 4.28
C ALA A 703 18.00 -4.05 5.65
N PHE A 704 19.28 -4.30 5.93
CA PHE A 704 19.93 -3.88 7.16
C PHE A 704 21.17 -3.03 6.91
N ASP A 705 21.39 -2.05 7.79
CA ASP A 705 22.67 -1.37 7.91
C ASP A 705 23.65 -2.32 8.60
N PRO A 706 24.86 -2.59 8.08
CA PRO A 706 25.86 -3.41 8.75
C PRO A 706 26.17 -2.97 10.19
N ALA A 707 25.92 -1.70 10.53
CA ALA A 707 26.08 -1.15 11.87
C ALA A 707 24.89 -1.47 12.82
N GLU A 708 23.74 -1.90 12.30
CA GLU A 708 22.54 -2.19 13.08
C GLU A 708 22.08 -3.65 12.92
N ALA A 709 21.70 -4.29 14.03
CA ALA A 709 21.16 -5.65 13.98
C ALA A 709 19.76 -5.67 13.33
N VAL A 710 19.51 -6.64 12.45
CA VAL A 710 18.17 -6.87 11.87
C VAL A 710 17.16 -7.06 13.01
N ALA A 711 16.05 -6.31 12.96
CA ALA A 711 15.00 -6.40 13.96
C ALA A 711 14.50 -7.87 14.12
N PRO A 712 14.43 -8.43 15.35
CA PRO A 712 14.05 -9.83 15.57
C PRO A 712 12.69 -10.18 14.96
N ALA A 713 11.75 -9.23 14.95
CA ALA A 713 10.43 -9.41 14.34
C ALA A 713 10.51 -9.67 12.82
N VAL A 714 11.43 -9.01 12.11
CA VAL A 714 11.65 -9.20 10.67
C VAL A 714 12.19 -10.61 10.41
N VAL A 715 13.19 -11.03 11.20
CA VAL A 715 13.80 -12.37 11.10
C VAL A 715 12.77 -13.46 11.37
N LEU A 716 11.99 -13.33 12.45
CA LEU A 716 10.96 -14.30 12.82
C LEU A 716 9.88 -14.43 11.73
N LEU A 717 9.40 -13.30 11.20
CA LEU A 717 8.34 -13.31 10.20
C LEU A 717 8.82 -13.86 8.85
N HIS A 718 9.90 -13.29 8.30
CA HIS A 718 10.36 -13.63 6.95
C HIS A 718 11.16 -14.93 6.93
N GLY A 719 12.04 -15.14 7.91
CA GLY A 719 12.76 -16.40 8.08
C GLY A 719 11.81 -17.57 8.35
N GLY A 720 10.79 -17.37 9.19
CA GLY A 720 9.73 -18.35 9.42
C GLY A 720 8.97 -18.74 8.15
N THR A 721 8.56 -17.76 7.34
CA THR A 721 7.89 -18.02 6.06
C THR A 721 8.81 -18.72 5.07
N ILE A 722 10.10 -18.38 5.01
CA ILE A 722 11.08 -19.08 4.17
C ILE A 722 11.18 -20.55 4.59
N ALA A 723 11.30 -20.84 5.88
CA ALA A 723 11.35 -22.23 6.38
C ALA A 723 10.07 -23.01 6.01
N VAL A 724 8.89 -22.40 6.18
CA VAL A 724 7.60 -23.00 5.78
C VAL A 724 7.53 -23.23 4.26
N ALA A 725 8.02 -22.29 3.47
CA ALA A 725 8.03 -22.43 2.01
C ALA A 725 8.98 -23.54 1.55
N LEU A 726 10.20 -23.60 2.09
CA LEU A 726 11.18 -24.63 1.75
C LEU A 726 10.72 -26.03 2.17
N THR A 727 10.09 -26.16 3.35
CA THR A 727 9.48 -27.42 3.78
C THR A 727 8.34 -27.85 2.83
N ALA A 728 7.50 -26.91 2.37
CA ALA A 728 6.47 -27.20 1.37
C ALA A 728 7.06 -27.65 0.01
N VAL A 729 8.21 -27.11 -0.42
CA VAL A 729 8.94 -27.58 -1.61
C VAL A 729 9.39 -29.03 -1.44
N LEU A 730 9.98 -29.36 -0.28
CA LEU A 730 10.50 -30.69 0.03
C LEU A 730 9.38 -31.73 0.15
N VAL A 731 8.25 -31.38 0.77
CA VAL A 731 7.10 -32.30 0.89
C VAL A 731 6.45 -32.54 -0.47
N SER A 732 6.39 -31.51 -1.31
CA SER A 732 5.89 -31.62 -2.69
C SER A 732 6.77 -32.51 -3.59
N SER A 733 7.99 -32.86 -3.18
CA SER A 733 8.89 -33.73 -3.95
C SER A 733 8.64 -35.23 -3.73
N ARG A 734 8.16 -35.61 -2.54
CA ARG A 734 7.98 -37.02 -2.15
C ARG A 734 6.72 -37.69 -2.72
N GLY A 735 5.75 -36.92 -3.21
CA GLY A 735 4.47 -37.43 -3.73
C GLY A 735 4.46 -37.94 -5.18
N ARG A 736 5.61 -37.93 -5.88
CA ARG A 736 5.75 -38.38 -7.29
C ARG A 736 6.67 -39.59 -7.46
N ALA A 737 6.75 -40.50 -6.50
CA ALA A 737 7.30 -41.83 -6.79
C ALA A 737 6.34 -42.53 -7.79
N PRO A 738 6.80 -43.00 -8.96
CA PRO A 738 5.94 -43.75 -9.86
C PRO A 738 5.52 -45.03 -9.14
N ARG A 739 4.21 -45.23 -8.91
CA ARG A 739 3.68 -46.55 -8.62
C ARG A 739 3.97 -47.41 -9.85
N ALA A 740 5.04 -48.19 -9.81
CA ALA A 740 5.28 -49.26 -10.75
C ALA A 740 4.05 -50.16 -10.74
N LEU A 741 3.28 -50.11 -11.83
CA LEU A 741 2.23 -51.08 -12.13
C LEU A 741 2.91 -52.39 -12.52
N THR A 742 3.33 -53.18 -11.54
CA THR A 742 3.58 -54.61 -11.72
C THR A 742 2.40 -55.37 -11.13
N ARG A 743 1.35 -55.54 -11.93
CA ARG A 743 0.42 -56.66 -11.74
C ARG A 743 0.70 -57.65 -12.88
N PRO A 744 1.15 -58.89 -12.59
CA PRO A 744 1.26 -59.92 -13.61
C PRO A 744 -0.16 -60.28 -14.09
N GLY A 745 -0.37 -60.28 -15.41
CA GLY A 745 -1.62 -60.72 -16.01
C GLY A 745 -1.86 -62.22 -15.75
N PRO A 746 -3.12 -62.67 -15.62
CA PRO A 746 -3.42 -64.09 -15.45
C PRO A 746 -3.16 -64.85 -16.76
N PRO A 747 -2.80 -66.15 -16.70
CA PRO A 747 -2.52 -66.94 -17.88
C PRO A 747 -3.80 -67.21 -18.66
N ILE A 748 -3.73 -67.00 -19.97
CA ILE A 748 -4.75 -67.37 -20.93
C ILE A 748 -4.88 -68.90 -20.91
N ARG A 749 -6.02 -69.42 -20.45
CA ARG A 749 -6.42 -70.82 -20.70
C ARG A 749 -7.27 -70.85 -21.96
N THR A 750 -6.73 -71.50 -22.99
CA THR A 750 -7.47 -72.00 -24.13
C THR A 750 -8.17 -73.30 -23.77
N ARG A 751 -9.51 -73.25 -23.66
CA ARG A 751 -10.51 -74.21 -24.18
C ARG A 751 -11.86 -73.94 -23.54
#